data_AF-A0A519MHQ3-F1
#
_entry.id   AF-A0A519MHQ3-F1
#
_cell.length_a   1.000
_cell.length_b   1.000
_cell.length_c   1.000
_cell.angle_alpha   90.00
_cell.angle_beta   90.00
_cell.angle_gamma   90.00
#
_symmetry.space_group_name_H-M   'P 1'
#
loop_
_entity.id
_entity.type
_entity.pdbx_description
1 polymer ?
#
loop_
_entity_poly.entity_id
_entity_poly.type
_entity_poly.pdbx_seq_one_letter_code
_entity_poly.pdbx_strand_id
1 'polypeptide(L)'
;YAILTNVTITNNTASLGSGLFVYTGSSITIRNSVIWGNYNPNNYHDNVFTAFNTSAMIANSLVGESGGSNAWNGTGTDGGGNIDVNPLFNDASTFFSIGANSPAVDGGNGDFLNGSLTTDLIGNPRFSGINVDMGAQEFQAAPAQDLPIRYVMQGGTGDGSSWANASGNLQLMIVQSQVGNKIWVAAGTYTPGSGAFFMKEGVEIYGGFPATGNPDMAVRNWALNQTILEANGNNNIIRNNGNGLTIAAVLDGFILQVASASAIYNSGVSPKFSNLVIRNNITSSSGGAIYNVNASPEISNSVLHNNRAFTGGAIYNDASSPALINLTIAKNTGTNLNDVAGGGLMNVNNSNPLIRNTILWDNSAGGYYVSSVNNNNSTPIFQNSIVQEIEPTDEWNTYNGTDGGGNLTGSPAFNDPLSGDFTTQPGSAATDAGNTAFLANAATTFDIAGSPRLYGTSIDIGAYEAGEVILLDVRYVREGGTGDGSTWANASGNLQSMINQSAVGNEVWVAEGTYTRTGTESFLMKDGVKIYGGFAATGTPSFAERSWKTYTTILSGDNSKSVIRNVGVTITRTAVLDGFTITGGSADSGAGIYNNGVSPSFANLIIQNNTSSFAGAGMYNNNGAPRLYNVSIINNFSQTLAGAMYNSTAPVEIVQSLI
;
A
#
# COMPACT_ATOMS: atom_id res chain seq x y z
N TYR A 1 30.73 4.88 -48.55
CA TYR A 1 29.58 4.89 -47.63
C TYR A 1 29.31 3.45 -47.21
N ALA A 2 29.23 3.18 -45.91
CA ALA A 2 28.93 1.85 -45.37
C ALA A 2 27.83 1.94 -44.30
N ILE A 3 27.04 0.88 -44.16
CA ILE A 3 26.03 0.74 -43.09
C ILE A 3 26.30 -0.56 -42.36
N LEU A 4 26.52 -0.47 -41.05
CA LEU A 4 26.60 -1.60 -40.12
C LEU A 4 25.27 -1.68 -39.38
N THR A 5 24.58 -2.81 -39.48
CA THR A 5 23.31 -3.06 -38.78
C THR A 5 23.42 -4.43 -38.13
N ASN A 6 23.20 -4.50 -36.82
CA ASN A 6 23.28 -5.76 -36.07
C ASN A 6 24.62 -6.49 -36.23
N VAL A 7 25.71 -5.78 -35.92
CA VAL A 7 27.09 -6.30 -35.98
C VAL A 7 27.72 -6.30 -34.59
N THR A 8 28.54 -7.31 -34.29
CA THR A 8 29.38 -7.34 -33.10
C THR A 8 30.85 -7.18 -33.52
N ILE A 9 31.53 -6.16 -32.99
CA ILE A 9 32.96 -5.90 -33.20
C ILE A 9 33.64 -5.90 -31.83
N THR A 10 34.39 -6.95 -31.53
CA THR A 10 34.99 -7.13 -30.20
C THR A 10 36.35 -7.80 -30.26
N ASN A 11 37.18 -7.57 -29.23
CA ASN A 11 38.50 -8.19 -29.05
C ASN A 11 39.49 -8.00 -30.21
N ASN A 12 39.39 -6.87 -30.92
CA ASN A 12 40.37 -6.50 -31.94
C ASN A 12 41.44 -5.58 -31.35
N THR A 13 42.66 -5.67 -31.89
CA THR A 13 43.81 -4.85 -31.47
C THR A 13 44.48 -4.20 -32.68
N ALA A 14 44.59 -2.87 -32.68
CA ALA A 14 45.33 -2.11 -33.68
C ALA A 14 45.99 -0.87 -33.07
N SER A 15 46.87 -0.21 -33.82
CA SER A 15 47.49 1.06 -33.42
C SER A 15 46.59 2.28 -33.64
N LEU A 16 45.56 2.16 -34.49
CA LEU A 16 44.51 3.16 -34.73
C LEU A 16 43.19 2.44 -35.07
N GLY A 17 42.09 2.80 -34.40
CA GLY A 17 40.76 2.27 -34.69
C GLY A 17 40.64 0.76 -34.53
N SER A 18 40.95 0.25 -33.34
CA SER A 18 41.04 -1.20 -33.07
C SER A 18 39.78 -1.97 -33.44
N GLY A 19 38.59 -1.46 -33.13
CA GLY A 19 37.34 -2.03 -33.62
C GLY A 19 37.04 -1.62 -35.06
N LEU A 20 37.00 -0.31 -35.32
CA LEU A 20 36.69 0.23 -36.64
C LEU A 20 37.47 1.51 -36.93
N PHE A 21 38.07 1.57 -38.13
CA PHE A 21 38.76 2.75 -38.65
C PHE A 21 38.10 3.26 -39.93
N VAL A 22 37.59 4.49 -39.90
CA VAL A 22 36.94 5.16 -41.04
C VAL A 22 37.92 6.14 -41.68
N TYR A 23 38.38 5.83 -42.90
CA TYR A 23 39.40 6.62 -43.60
C TYR A 23 38.82 7.89 -44.26
N THR A 24 39.70 8.88 -44.44
CA THR A 24 39.42 10.22 -44.98
C THR A 24 38.50 10.21 -46.20
N GLY A 25 37.46 11.07 -46.18
CA GLY A 25 36.48 11.19 -47.26
C GLY A 25 35.38 10.13 -47.27
N SER A 26 35.34 9.23 -46.28
CA SER A 26 34.31 8.20 -46.13
C SER A 26 33.22 8.56 -45.12
N SER A 27 32.08 7.91 -45.24
CA SER A 27 30.97 8.01 -44.29
C SER A 27 30.45 6.62 -43.87
N ILE A 28 30.04 6.50 -42.61
CA ILE A 28 29.49 5.28 -42.04
C ILE A 28 28.26 5.54 -41.16
N THR A 29 27.31 4.61 -41.18
CA THR A 29 26.20 4.55 -40.23
C THR A 29 26.27 3.23 -39.46
N ILE A 30 26.21 3.30 -38.14
CA ILE A 30 26.23 2.15 -37.22
C ILE A 30 24.91 2.13 -36.46
N ARG A 31 24.20 1.00 -36.49
CA ARG A 31 22.94 0.85 -35.77
C ARG A 31 22.72 -0.56 -35.26
N ASN A 32 21.98 -0.70 -34.16
CA ASN A 32 21.71 -1.99 -33.49
C ASN A 32 22.98 -2.82 -33.28
N SER A 33 24.14 -2.22 -33.04
CA SER A 33 25.43 -2.93 -33.08
C SER A 33 26.11 -2.91 -31.71
N VAL A 34 26.98 -3.88 -31.45
CA VAL A 34 27.80 -3.96 -30.25
C VAL A 34 29.26 -3.77 -30.65
N ILE A 35 29.90 -2.72 -30.14
CA ILE A 35 31.31 -2.43 -30.37
C ILE A 35 31.98 -2.25 -29.00
N TRP A 36 32.63 -3.30 -28.51
CA TRP A 36 33.10 -3.37 -27.13
C TRP A 36 34.41 -4.14 -27.03
N GLY A 37 35.25 -3.80 -26.04
CA GLY A 37 36.43 -4.61 -25.71
C GLY A 37 37.51 -4.67 -26.81
N ASN A 38 37.48 -3.74 -27.77
CA ASN A 38 38.60 -3.54 -28.70
C ASN A 38 39.66 -2.70 -27.99
N TYR A 39 40.95 -2.94 -28.28
CA TYR A 39 42.05 -2.40 -27.47
C TYR A 39 43.16 -1.80 -28.34
N ASN A 40 43.66 -0.61 -28.00
CA ASN A 40 44.85 -0.01 -28.57
C ASN A 40 45.94 0.04 -27.49
N PRO A 41 47.13 -0.53 -27.73
CA PRO A 41 48.22 -0.49 -26.76
C PRO A 41 48.70 0.92 -26.37
N ASN A 42 48.26 1.97 -27.08
CA ASN A 42 48.78 3.33 -26.94
C ASN A 42 47.75 4.43 -26.57
N ASN A 43 46.42 4.18 -26.45
CA ASN A 43 45.41 5.20 -26.01
C ASN A 43 43.99 4.63 -25.73
N TYR A 44 43.06 5.41 -25.14
CA TYR A 44 41.67 5.04 -24.72
C TYR A 44 40.53 5.41 -25.71
N HIS A 45 40.63 5.11 -27.01
CA HIS A 45 39.52 5.37 -27.95
C HIS A 45 39.44 4.28 -29.03
N ASP A 46 39.09 3.07 -28.59
CA ASP A 46 39.51 1.85 -29.29
C ASP A 46 38.41 1.19 -30.10
N ASN A 47 37.17 1.64 -29.92
CA ASN A 47 36.00 1.04 -30.54
C ASN A 47 35.71 1.60 -31.94
N VAL A 48 35.58 2.93 -32.10
CA VAL A 48 35.34 3.57 -33.40
C VAL A 48 36.22 4.80 -33.57
N PHE A 49 37.04 4.83 -34.63
CA PHE A 49 37.89 5.97 -34.99
C PHE A 49 37.55 6.52 -36.37
N THR A 50 37.50 7.83 -36.50
CA THR A 50 37.25 8.55 -37.77
C THR A 50 38.38 9.50 -38.11
N ALA A 51 38.94 9.40 -39.32
CA ALA A 51 39.97 10.32 -39.84
C ALA A 51 39.39 11.67 -40.30
N PHE A 52 40.25 12.60 -40.73
CA PHE A 52 39.84 13.94 -41.19
C PHE A 52 38.77 13.90 -42.32
N ASN A 53 37.83 14.85 -42.33
CA ASN A 53 36.78 14.97 -43.34
C ASN A 53 35.94 13.67 -43.52
N THR A 54 35.51 13.05 -42.43
CA THR A 54 34.63 11.87 -42.43
C THR A 54 33.39 12.11 -41.58
N SER A 55 32.35 11.30 -41.81
CA SER A 55 31.09 11.35 -41.05
C SER A 55 30.74 9.97 -40.51
N ALA A 56 30.50 9.88 -39.21
CA ALA A 56 29.95 8.69 -38.55
C ALA A 56 28.66 9.08 -37.82
N MET A 57 27.62 8.26 -37.96
CA MET A 57 26.39 8.36 -37.19
C MET A 57 26.15 7.02 -36.50
N ILE A 58 25.90 7.04 -35.20
CA ILE A 58 25.71 5.84 -34.38
C ILE A 58 24.37 5.95 -33.65
N ALA A 59 23.50 4.95 -33.75
CA ALA A 59 22.19 4.93 -33.10
C ALA A 59 21.87 3.54 -32.54
N ASN A 60 21.10 3.46 -31.44
CA ASN A 60 20.65 2.20 -30.82
C ASN A 60 21.77 1.13 -30.74
N SER A 61 22.98 1.53 -30.34
CA SER A 61 24.15 0.66 -30.33
C SER A 61 24.84 0.69 -28.98
N LEU A 62 25.44 -0.45 -28.60
CA LEU A 62 26.24 -0.57 -27.39
C LEU A 62 27.70 -0.32 -27.76
N VAL A 63 28.25 0.82 -27.34
CA VAL A 63 29.61 1.23 -27.70
C VAL A 63 30.39 1.58 -26.43
N GLY A 64 31.46 0.83 -26.18
CA GLY A 64 32.31 1.05 -25.01
C GLY A 64 33.03 2.39 -25.07
N GLU A 65 33.13 3.05 -23.91
CA GLU A 65 33.81 4.33 -23.72
C GLU A 65 33.17 5.50 -24.49
N SER A 66 31.89 5.36 -24.89
CA SER A 66 31.12 6.37 -25.62
C SER A 66 30.27 7.28 -24.73
N GLY A 67 30.15 6.97 -23.44
CA GLY A 67 29.28 7.65 -22.48
C GLY A 67 27.78 7.40 -22.69
N GLY A 68 27.40 6.65 -23.74
CA GLY A 68 26.01 6.47 -24.17
C GLY A 68 25.36 7.78 -24.63
N SER A 69 24.11 7.74 -25.09
CA SER A 69 23.45 8.96 -25.60
C SER A 69 23.24 10.06 -24.54
N ASN A 70 23.24 9.71 -23.25
CA ASN A 70 23.06 10.68 -22.17
C ASN A 70 24.32 11.51 -21.89
N ALA A 71 25.49 11.03 -22.29
CA ALA A 71 26.77 11.69 -22.04
C ALA A 71 27.75 11.45 -23.21
N TRP A 72 27.24 11.57 -24.43
CA TRP A 72 27.96 11.17 -25.64
C TRP A 72 29.33 11.85 -25.75
N ASN A 73 30.37 11.05 -25.59
CA ASN A 73 31.77 11.43 -25.79
C ASN A 73 32.46 10.55 -26.85
N GLY A 74 31.68 9.69 -27.52
CA GLY A 74 32.13 8.83 -28.61
C GLY A 74 32.35 9.57 -29.94
N THR A 75 32.92 8.84 -30.89
CA THR A 75 33.21 9.35 -32.24
C THR A 75 31.93 9.54 -33.08
N GLY A 76 31.80 10.70 -33.72
CA GLY A 76 30.71 10.97 -34.67
C GLY A 76 29.46 11.59 -34.02
N THR A 77 28.35 11.56 -34.75
CA THR A 77 27.05 12.09 -34.32
C THR A 77 26.25 11.01 -33.60
N ASP A 78 25.74 11.35 -32.41
CA ASP A 78 24.77 10.55 -31.68
C ASP A 78 23.40 10.61 -32.38
N GLY A 79 22.92 9.47 -32.85
CA GLY A 79 21.58 9.30 -33.40
C GLY A 79 20.53 8.90 -32.35
N GLY A 80 20.92 8.77 -31.07
CA GLY A 80 20.05 8.40 -29.96
C GLY A 80 20.03 6.90 -29.66
N GLY A 81 19.70 6.55 -28.41
CA GLY A 81 19.53 5.16 -27.97
C GLY A 81 20.82 4.38 -27.74
N ASN A 82 21.99 5.03 -27.72
CA ASN A 82 23.27 4.35 -27.51
C ASN A 82 23.57 4.08 -26.03
N ILE A 83 24.22 2.95 -25.76
CA ILE A 83 24.51 2.45 -24.41
C ILE A 83 26.02 2.27 -24.24
N ASP A 84 26.57 2.73 -23.11
CA ASP A 84 27.96 2.49 -22.71
C ASP A 84 27.98 1.71 -21.38
N VAL A 85 27.70 0.41 -21.48
CA VAL A 85 27.66 -0.53 -20.35
C VAL A 85 28.18 -1.86 -20.85
N ASN A 86 28.86 -2.64 -20.00
CA ASN A 86 29.40 -3.95 -20.36
C ASN A 86 28.31 -4.83 -21.01
N PRO A 87 28.55 -5.38 -22.23
CA PRO A 87 27.57 -6.18 -22.97
C PRO A 87 27.36 -7.57 -22.38
N LEU A 88 28.12 -7.98 -21.36
CA LEU A 88 28.00 -9.29 -20.71
C LEU A 88 28.05 -10.43 -21.75
N PHE A 89 29.08 -10.39 -22.60
CA PHE A 89 29.32 -11.48 -23.55
C PHE A 89 29.52 -12.79 -22.80
N ASN A 90 28.94 -13.85 -23.34
CA ASN A 90 29.41 -15.20 -23.11
C ASN A 90 30.81 -15.37 -23.72
N ASP A 91 31.46 -16.49 -23.46
CA ASP A 91 32.83 -16.70 -23.93
C ASP A 91 32.96 -16.77 -25.46
N ALA A 92 34.21 -16.68 -25.93
CA ALA A 92 34.56 -16.69 -27.35
C ALA A 92 34.15 -17.98 -28.09
N SER A 93 33.93 -19.09 -27.37
CA SER A 93 33.49 -20.35 -27.98
C SER A 93 32.05 -20.29 -28.49
N THR A 94 31.28 -19.29 -28.02
CA THR A 94 29.90 -19.01 -28.46
C THR A 94 29.81 -17.85 -29.46
N PHE A 95 30.94 -17.48 -30.08
CA PHE A 95 31.05 -16.30 -30.96
C PHE A 95 30.60 -15.00 -30.28
N PHE A 96 30.91 -14.84 -28.99
CA PHE A 96 30.53 -13.66 -28.18
C PHE A 96 29.01 -13.40 -28.20
N SER A 97 28.22 -14.47 -28.05
CA SER A 97 26.79 -14.36 -27.79
C SER A 97 26.53 -13.52 -26.53
N ILE A 98 25.43 -12.78 -26.49
CA ILE A 98 25.05 -11.98 -25.31
C ILE A 98 24.30 -12.85 -24.30
N GLY A 99 24.57 -12.66 -23.01
CA GLY A 99 23.85 -13.37 -21.93
C GLY A 99 22.44 -12.80 -21.66
N ALA A 100 21.61 -13.57 -20.96
CA ALA A 100 20.20 -13.22 -20.67
C ALA A 100 20.00 -11.89 -19.92
N ASN A 101 21.03 -11.42 -19.20
CA ASN A 101 21.00 -10.16 -18.45
C ASN A 101 21.74 -9.02 -19.17
N SER A 102 22.15 -9.23 -20.42
CA SER A 102 22.89 -8.22 -21.18
C SER A 102 22.01 -6.99 -21.45
N PRO A 103 22.53 -5.76 -21.33
CA PRO A 103 21.82 -4.55 -21.74
C PRO A 103 21.59 -4.46 -23.26
N ALA A 104 22.19 -5.37 -24.05
CA ALA A 104 21.94 -5.48 -25.48
C ALA A 104 20.65 -6.25 -25.82
N VAL A 105 20.09 -7.03 -24.87
CA VAL A 105 18.84 -7.79 -25.06
C VAL A 105 17.66 -6.81 -25.13
N ASP A 106 16.82 -6.96 -26.16
CA ASP A 106 15.67 -6.11 -26.52
C ASP A 106 16.00 -4.60 -26.69
N GLY A 107 17.29 -4.25 -26.75
CA GLY A 107 17.76 -2.86 -26.78
C GLY A 107 17.79 -2.22 -28.17
N GLY A 108 17.75 -3.02 -29.23
CA GLY A 108 17.80 -2.57 -30.62
C GLY A 108 16.45 -2.02 -31.14
N ASN A 109 16.52 -1.34 -32.28
CA ASN A 109 15.37 -0.77 -32.97
C ASN A 109 15.01 -1.59 -34.24
N GLY A 110 13.84 -2.20 -34.24
CA GLY A 110 13.34 -3.02 -35.35
C GLY A 110 13.17 -2.26 -36.68
N ASP A 111 12.93 -0.95 -36.65
CA ASP A 111 12.76 -0.12 -37.86
C ASP A 111 14.03 -0.06 -38.73
N PHE A 112 15.18 -0.40 -38.15
CA PHE A 112 16.46 -0.44 -38.87
C PHE A 112 16.65 -1.73 -39.68
N LEU A 113 15.82 -2.75 -39.46
CA LEU A 113 15.82 -3.98 -40.25
C LEU A 113 14.99 -3.76 -41.52
N ASN A 114 15.64 -3.75 -42.68
CA ASN A 114 15.02 -3.45 -43.97
C ASN A 114 14.20 -4.65 -44.55
N GLY A 115 13.55 -5.44 -43.68
CA GLY A 115 12.74 -6.62 -44.02
C GLY A 115 13.50 -7.85 -44.57
N SER A 116 14.77 -7.70 -44.96
CA SER A 116 15.59 -8.78 -45.54
C SER A 116 16.42 -9.57 -44.53
N LEU A 117 16.63 -9.04 -43.31
CA LEU A 117 17.37 -9.70 -42.24
C LEU A 117 16.41 -10.42 -41.29
N THR A 118 16.01 -11.63 -41.67
CA THR A 118 15.04 -12.43 -40.89
C THR A 118 15.70 -13.32 -39.84
N THR A 119 17.00 -13.59 -39.97
CA THR A 119 17.78 -14.42 -39.05
C THR A 119 19.11 -13.77 -38.64
N ASP A 120 19.61 -14.15 -37.48
CA ASP A 120 20.88 -13.71 -36.90
C ASP A 120 22.09 -14.49 -37.46
N LEU A 121 23.29 -14.23 -36.94
CA LEU A 121 24.54 -14.85 -37.38
C LEU A 121 24.55 -16.39 -37.28
N ILE A 122 23.83 -16.96 -36.30
CA ILE A 122 23.78 -18.41 -36.05
C ILE A 122 22.50 -19.06 -36.60
N GLY A 123 21.69 -18.28 -37.34
CA GLY A 123 20.51 -18.76 -38.04
C GLY A 123 19.21 -18.69 -37.24
N ASN A 124 19.21 -18.07 -36.07
CA ASN A 124 18.00 -17.88 -35.26
C ASN A 124 17.17 -16.70 -35.76
N PRO A 125 15.84 -16.66 -35.53
CA PRO A 125 15.02 -15.50 -35.89
C PRO A 125 15.51 -14.18 -35.25
N ARG A 126 15.51 -13.08 -36.02
CA ARG A 126 15.89 -11.73 -35.55
C ARG A 126 14.88 -11.02 -34.65
N PHE A 127 13.74 -11.64 -34.44
CA PHE A 127 12.71 -11.15 -33.52
C PHE A 127 12.42 -12.28 -32.55
N SER A 128 12.91 -12.15 -31.32
CA SER A 128 12.64 -13.05 -30.20
C SER A 128 12.14 -12.25 -29.01
N GLY A 129 10.96 -11.64 -29.13
CA GLY A 129 10.44 -10.70 -28.13
C GLY A 129 9.66 -9.55 -28.76
N ILE A 130 9.75 -8.37 -28.16
CA ILE A 130 9.08 -7.14 -28.64
C ILE A 130 10.03 -6.32 -29.53
N ASN A 131 11.33 -6.33 -29.24
CA ASN A 131 12.37 -5.64 -30.00
C ASN A 131 13.42 -6.63 -30.52
N VAL A 132 14.41 -6.10 -31.24
CA VAL A 132 15.56 -6.87 -31.73
C VAL A 132 16.74 -6.60 -30.81
N ASP A 133 17.63 -7.57 -30.65
CA ASP A 133 18.84 -7.36 -29.86
C ASP A 133 19.88 -6.50 -30.58
N MET A 134 20.72 -5.79 -29.80
CA MET A 134 21.91 -5.18 -30.36
C MET A 134 22.99 -6.24 -30.62
N GLY A 135 23.60 -6.23 -31.79
CA GLY A 135 24.72 -7.09 -32.16
C GLY A 135 24.38 -8.20 -33.16
N ALA A 136 25.38 -9.05 -33.41
CA ALA A 136 25.33 -10.07 -34.47
C ALA A 136 24.42 -11.26 -34.19
N GLN A 137 24.13 -11.55 -32.92
CA GLN A 137 23.28 -12.66 -32.49
C GLN A 137 22.06 -12.14 -31.75
N GLU A 138 20.96 -12.86 -31.90
CA GLU A 138 19.74 -12.68 -31.14
C GLU A 138 19.73 -13.66 -29.98
N PHE A 139 19.57 -13.17 -28.76
CA PHE A 139 19.28 -13.97 -27.60
C PHE A 139 17.92 -14.64 -27.79
N GLN A 140 17.97 -15.91 -28.21
CA GLN A 140 16.80 -16.77 -28.20
C GLN A 140 16.51 -17.14 -26.75
N ALA A 141 15.70 -16.32 -26.08
CA ALA A 141 14.99 -16.82 -24.92
C ALA A 141 14.32 -18.13 -25.34
N ALA A 142 14.51 -19.20 -24.58
CA ALA A 142 13.69 -20.39 -24.78
C ALA A 142 12.24 -19.92 -24.90
N PRO A 143 11.46 -20.35 -25.91
CA PRO A 143 10.10 -19.88 -26.09
C PRO A 143 9.42 -20.00 -24.74
N ALA A 144 9.01 -18.87 -24.17
CA ALA A 144 8.56 -18.82 -22.79
C ALA A 144 7.54 -19.95 -22.66
N GLN A 145 7.87 -20.98 -21.87
CA GLN A 145 6.98 -22.10 -21.72
C GLN A 145 5.65 -21.50 -21.31
N ASP A 146 4.58 -21.83 -22.03
CA ASP A 146 3.26 -21.38 -21.63
C ASP A 146 2.95 -22.07 -20.31
N LEU A 147 3.12 -21.29 -19.23
CA LEU A 147 2.95 -21.72 -17.87
C LEU A 147 1.58 -21.21 -17.44
N PRO A 148 0.61 -22.11 -17.18
CA PRO A 148 -0.70 -21.72 -16.69
C PRO A 148 -0.62 -20.88 -15.40
N ILE A 149 0.44 -21.08 -14.61
CA ILE A 149 0.74 -20.32 -13.41
C ILE A 149 2.20 -19.91 -13.43
N ARG A 150 2.47 -18.62 -13.25
CA ARG A 150 3.81 -18.09 -12.97
C ARG A 150 3.93 -17.65 -11.51
N TYR A 151 5.11 -17.80 -10.94
CA TYR A 151 5.38 -17.53 -9.53
C TYR A 151 6.34 -16.37 -9.34
N VAL A 152 6.01 -15.46 -8.44
CA VAL A 152 6.79 -14.25 -8.14
C VAL A 152 7.12 -14.18 -6.65
N MET A 153 8.39 -13.92 -6.33
CA MET A 153 8.88 -13.77 -4.96
C MET A 153 9.93 -12.67 -4.87
N GLN A 154 9.86 -11.83 -3.85
CA GLN A 154 10.82 -10.74 -3.65
C GLN A 154 12.26 -11.30 -3.59
N GLY A 155 13.14 -10.77 -4.43
CA GLY A 155 14.54 -11.23 -4.54
C GLY A 155 14.72 -12.56 -5.29
N GLY A 156 13.66 -13.16 -5.82
CA GLY A 156 13.74 -14.37 -6.64
C GLY A 156 14.59 -14.16 -7.91
N THR A 157 15.35 -15.16 -8.29
CA THR A 157 16.21 -15.13 -9.49
C THR A 157 15.78 -16.17 -10.54
N GLY A 158 14.68 -16.87 -10.30
CA GLY A 158 14.17 -17.90 -11.19
C GLY A 158 13.32 -17.35 -12.34
N ASP A 159 12.85 -18.28 -13.17
CA ASP A 159 12.03 -18.03 -14.37
C ASP A 159 10.52 -17.98 -14.11
N GLY A 160 10.10 -18.20 -12.86
CA GLY A 160 8.71 -18.24 -12.45
C GLY A 160 8.01 -19.56 -12.77
N SER A 161 8.72 -20.65 -13.09
CA SER A 161 8.15 -21.97 -13.43
C SER A 161 7.57 -22.75 -12.25
N SER A 162 8.03 -22.46 -11.03
CA SER A 162 7.56 -23.07 -9.79
C SER A 162 7.78 -22.11 -8.62
N TRP A 163 7.20 -22.40 -7.44
CA TRP A 163 7.45 -21.61 -6.24
C TRP A 163 8.94 -21.56 -5.88
N ALA A 164 9.66 -22.66 -6.05
CA ALA A 164 11.11 -22.75 -5.81
C ALA A 164 11.95 -21.98 -6.84
N ASN A 165 11.44 -21.83 -8.06
CA ASN A 165 12.07 -21.07 -9.15
C ASN A 165 11.33 -19.73 -9.39
N ALA A 166 10.76 -19.13 -8.35
CA ALA A 166 10.00 -17.90 -8.49
C ALA A 166 10.88 -16.74 -9.01
N SER A 167 10.31 -15.90 -9.86
CA SER A 167 10.98 -14.71 -10.39
C SER A 167 10.86 -13.53 -9.43
N GLY A 168 11.89 -12.69 -9.36
CA GLY A 168 11.85 -11.41 -8.66
C GLY A 168 11.20 -10.28 -9.45
N ASN A 169 10.86 -10.51 -10.73
CA ASN A 169 10.36 -9.48 -11.63
C ASN A 169 8.89 -9.72 -12.00
N LEU A 170 7.99 -9.06 -11.26
CA LEU A 170 6.54 -9.14 -11.49
C LEU A 170 6.15 -8.67 -12.91
N GLN A 171 6.73 -7.56 -13.38
CA GLN A 171 6.37 -7.03 -14.70
C GLN A 171 6.74 -7.99 -15.83
N LEU A 172 7.92 -8.64 -15.73
CA LEU A 172 8.34 -9.66 -16.68
C LEU A 172 7.36 -10.84 -16.71
N MET A 173 6.92 -11.31 -15.54
CA MET A 173 5.95 -12.41 -15.46
C MET A 173 4.58 -12.02 -16.06
N ILE A 174 4.16 -10.76 -15.94
CA ILE A 174 2.96 -10.25 -16.60
C ILE A 174 3.13 -10.28 -18.13
N VAL A 175 4.25 -9.77 -18.64
CA VAL A 175 4.53 -9.72 -20.09
C VAL A 175 4.55 -11.13 -20.71
N GLN A 176 5.16 -12.10 -20.02
CA GLN A 176 5.31 -13.48 -20.49
C GLN A 176 4.05 -14.36 -20.31
N SER A 177 3.03 -13.88 -19.61
CA SER A 177 1.78 -14.62 -19.40
C SER A 177 0.83 -14.46 -20.60
N GLN A 178 0.06 -15.50 -20.92
CA GLN A 178 -0.95 -15.49 -21.98
C GLN A 178 -2.36 -15.30 -21.38
N VAL A 179 -3.34 -15.04 -22.23
CA VAL A 179 -4.76 -14.97 -21.82
C VAL A 179 -5.16 -16.28 -21.15
N GLY A 180 -5.73 -16.21 -19.95
CA GLY A 180 -6.09 -17.36 -19.12
C GLY A 180 -5.02 -17.78 -18.11
N ASN A 181 -3.81 -17.21 -18.17
CA ASN A 181 -2.75 -17.51 -17.21
C ASN A 181 -2.94 -16.76 -15.89
N LYS A 182 -2.37 -17.34 -14.84
CA LYS A 182 -2.37 -16.79 -13.49
C LYS A 182 -0.96 -16.44 -13.06
N ILE A 183 -0.84 -15.44 -12.21
CA ILE A 183 0.41 -15.07 -11.54
C ILE A 183 0.17 -15.10 -10.04
N TRP A 184 0.96 -15.89 -9.32
CA TRP A 184 0.90 -15.99 -7.87
C TRP A 184 2.10 -15.26 -7.27
N VAL A 185 1.82 -14.31 -6.39
CA VAL A 185 2.81 -13.40 -5.83
C VAL A 185 2.93 -13.63 -4.33
N ALA A 186 4.14 -13.95 -3.88
CA ALA A 186 4.47 -14.16 -2.48
C ALA A 186 4.34 -12.87 -1.67
N ALA A 187 4.14 -13.01 -0.35
CA ALA A 187 4.24 -11.92 0.60
C ALA A 187 5.60 -11.22 0.47
N GLY A 188 5.59 -9.90 0.54
CA GLY A 188 6.76 -9.06 0.29
C GLY A 188 6.38 -7.76 -0.43
N THR A 189 7.39 -6.91 -0.65
CA THR A 189 7.23 -5.60 -1.30
C THR A 189 7.85 -5.61 -2.69
N TYR A 190 7.09 -5.17 -3.69
CA TYR A 190 7.48 -5.16 -5.10
C TYR A 190 7.36 -3.75 -5.67
N THR A 191 8.40 -3.30 -6.37
CA THR A 191 8.43 -1.97 -7.00
C THR A 191 8.72 -2.09 -8.50
N PRO A 192 8.11 -1.24 -9.36
CA PRO A 192 8.32 -1.25 -10.80
C PRO A 192 9.57 -0.46 -11.23
N GLY A 193 10.55 -0.27 -10.33
CA GLY A 193 11.68 0.63 -10.58
C GLY A 193 11.22 2.09 -10.75
N SER A 194 11.69 2.77 -11.80
CA SER A 194 11.30 4.15 -12.12
C SER A 194 9.98 4.28 -12.90
N GLY A 195 9.26 3.17 -13.14
CA GLY A 195 8.03 3.13 -13.94
C GLY A 195 6.77 2.84 -13.12
N ALA A 196 5.85 2.09 -13.74
CA ALA A 196 4.63 1.55 -13.15
C ALA A 196 4.49 0.08 -13.58
N PHE A 197 3.67 -0.70 -12.89
CA PHE A 197 3.24 -2.00 -13.41
C PHE A 197 2.11 -1.83 -14.43
N PHE A 198 2.13 -2.64 -15.48
CA PHE A 198 1.14 -2.67 -16.55
C PHE A 198 0.46 -4.04 -16.54
N MET A 199 -0.85 -4.05 -16.33
CA MET A 199 -1.63 -5.29 -16.43
C MET A 199 -1.74 -5.74 -17.88
N LYS A 200 -2.01 -7.04 -18.07
CA LYS A 200 -2.20 -7.67 -19.38
C LYS A 200 -3.58 -8.29 -19.48
N GLU A 201 -4.20 -8.16 -20.65
CA GLU A 201 -5.56 -8.64 -20.86
C GLU A 201 -5.65 -10.15 -20.63
N GLY A 202 -6.68 -10.57 -19.89
CA GLY A 202 -6.94 -11.97 -19.57
C GLY A 202 -5.93 -12.63 -18.63
N VAL A 203 -5.01 -11.87 -18.03
CA VAL A 203 -4.08 -12.38 -17.00
C VAL A 203 -4.63 -12.05 -15.61
N GLU A 204 -4.66 -13.06 -14.74
CA GLU A 204 -5.11 -12.91 -13.36
C GLU A 204 -3.91 -12.87 -12.40
N ILE A 205 -3.79 -11.80 -11.62
CA ILE A 205 -2.65 -11.57 -10.73
C ILE A 205 -3.13 -11.65 -9.28
N TYR A 206 -2.59 -12.57 -8.51
CA TYR A 206 -3.01 -12.90 -7.15
C TYR A 206 -1.87 -12.70 -6.12
N GLY A 207 -2.07 -11.80 -5.18
CA GLY A 207 -1.26 -11.67 -3.95
C GLY A 207 -1.82 -12.53 -2.82
N GLY A 208 -1.15 -12.59 -1.67
CA GLY A 208 -1.64 -13.34 -0.51
C GLY A 208 -1.06 -14.74 -0.32
N PHE A 209 0.08 -15.05 -0.94
CA PHE A 209 0.76 -16.33 -0.77
C PHE A 209 1.95 -16.24 0.20
N PRO A 210 2.23 -17.27 1.02
CA PRO A 210 3.34 -17.23 1.98
C PRO A 210 4.71 -17.16 1.29
N ALA A 211 5.68 -16.44 1.87
CA ALA A 211 7.02 -16.28 1.29
C ALA A 211 7.85 -17.58 1.23
N THR A 212 7.43 -18.65 1.89
CA THR A 212 8.15 -19.93 1.96
C THR A 212 7.21 -21.11 1.72
N GLY A 213 7.79 -22.28 1.44
CA GLY A 213 7.05 -23.52 1.21
C GLY A 213 6.72 -23.75 -0.27
N ASN A 214 5.57 -24.36 -0.53
CA ASN A 214 5.03 -24.61 -1.87
C ASN A 214 3.50 -24.51 -1.81
N PRO A 215 2.96 -23.27 -1.76
CA PRO A 215 1.55 -23.04 -1.52
C PRO A 215 0.70 -23.43 -2.73
N ASP A 216 -0.54 -23.83 -2.46
CA ASP A 216 -1.62 -23.92 -3.44
C ASP A 216 -2.61 -22.75 -3.27
N MET A 217 -3.66 -22.70 -4.08
CA MET A 217 -4.69 -21.65 -4.00
C MET A 217 -5.50 -21.72 -2.70
N ALA A 218 -5.65 -22.90 -2.08
CA ALA A 218 -6.48 -23.06 -0.88
C ALA A 218 -5.81 -22.48 0.36
N VAL A 219 -4.47 -22.40 0.39
CA VAL A 219 -3.72 -21.77 1.49
C VAL A 219 -3.52 -20.26 1.30
N ARG A 220 -4.01 -19.68 0.19
CA ARG A 220 -3.93 -18.24 -0.08
C ARG A 220 -4.69 -17.47 0.99
N ASN A 221 -4.03 -16.51 1.63
CA ASN A 221 -4.61 -15.64 2.64
C ASN A 221 -3.95 -14.25 2.53
N TRP A 222 -4.65 -13.31 1.88
CA TRP A 222 -4.14 -11.95 1.64
C TRP A 222 -4.07 -11.08 2.90
N ALA A 223 -4.88 -11.37 3.91
CA ALA A 223 -4.82 -10.68 5.21
C ALA A 223 -3.53 -11.03 5.97
N LEU A 224 -3.15 -12.32 5.98
CA LEU A 224 -1.96 -12.80 6.67
C LEU A 224 -0.68 -12.61 5.84
N ASN A 225 -0.70 -12.96 4.56
CA ASN A 225 0.47 -12.98 3.69
C ASN A 225 0.50 -11.72 2.80
N GLN A 226 0.74 -10.57 3.41
CA GLN A 226 0.62 -9.27 2.72
C GLN A 226 1.58 -9.15 1.52
N THR A 227 0.99 -8.95 0.34
CA THR A 227 1.72 -8.63 -0.89
C THR A 227 1.54 -7.15 -1.20
N ILE A 228 2.63 -6.40 -1.17
CA ILE A 228 2.63 -4.93 -1.24
C ILE A 228 3.22 -4.47 -2.58
N LEU A 229 2.50 -3.62 -3.29
CA LEU A 229 3.01 -2.89 -4.45
C LEU A 229 3.22 -1.42 -4.07
N GLU A 230 4.42 -0.91 -4.33
CA GLU A 230 4.79 0.49 -4.07
C GLU A 230 5.48 1.11 -5.28
N ALA A 231 5.29 2.42 -5.47
CA ALA A 231 5.97 3.16 -6.51
C ALA A 231 7.23 3.84 -5.96
N ASN A 232 8.30 3.87 -6.76
CA ASN A 232 9.46 4.73 -6.50
C ASN A 232 9.39 5.95 -7.44
N GLY A 233 9.57 7.16 -6.89
CA GLY A 233 9.51 8.40 -7.68
C GLY A 233 8.08 8.90 -7.92
N ASN A 234 7.88 9.76 -8.94
CA ASN A 234 6.64 10.52 -9.23
C ASN A 234 5.60 9.74 -10.08
N ASN A 235 5.35 8.47 -9.80
CA ASN A 235 4.58 7.57 -10.69
C ASN A 235 3.36 6.91 -10.04
N ASN A 236 2.48 6.36 -10.91
CA ASN A 236 1.42 5.42 -10.52
C ASN A 236 2.04 4.07 -10.11
N ILE A 237 1.35 3.29 -9.27
CA ILE A 237 1.76 1.90 -8.99
C ILE A 237 1.31 1.00 -10.14
N ILE A 238 0.04 1.09 -10.53
CA ILE A 238 -0.54 0.43 -11.71
C ILE A 238 -0.95 1.50 -12.72
N ARG A 239 -0.54 1.32 -13.98
CA ARG A 239 -0.92 2.22 -15.08
C ARG A 239 -1.47 1.43 -16.25
N ASN A 240 -2.77 1.54 -16.48
CA ASN A 240 -3.48 0.92 -17.58
C ASN A 240 -3.96 2.01 -18.56
N ASN A 241 -3.44 2.02 -19.79
CA ASN A 241 -3.74 3.07 -20.75
C ASN A 241 -3.89 2.50 -22.16
N GLY A 242 -5.13 2.39 -22.64
CA GLY A 242 -5.44 2.00 -24.01
C GLY A 242 -4.96 0.59 -24.41
N ASN A 243 -4.69 -0.28 -23.44
CA ASN A 243 -4.19 -1.65 -23.66
C ASN A 243 -5.29 -2.71 -23.77
N GLY A 244 -6.55 -2.29 -23.96
CA GLY A 244 -7.68 -3.19 -24.21
C GLY A 244 -8.13 -4.03 -23.03
N LEU A 245 -7.79 -3.64 -21.77
CA LEU A 245 -8.17 -4.45 -20.61
C LEU A 245 -9.68 -4.45 -20.40
N THR A 246 -10.20 -5.65 -20.17
CA THR A 246 -11.56 -5.92 -19.72
C THR A 246 -11.54 -6.52 -18.32
N ILE A 247 -12.70 -6.87 -17.77
CA ILE A 247 -12.82 -7.56 -16.48
C ILE A 247 -12.08 -8.92 -16.43
N ALA A 248 -11.62 -9.44 -17.57
CA ALA A 248 -10.77 -10.63 -17.63
C ALA A 248 -9.35 -10.37 -17.12
N ALA A 249 -8.89 -9.11 -17.09
CA ALA A 249 -7.65 -8.72 -16.42
C ALA A 249 -7.94 -8.46 -14.92
N VAL A 250 -7.35 -9.27 -14.05
CA VAL A 250 -7.67 -9.27 -12.60
C VAL A 250 -6.43 -8.92 -11.79
N LEU A 251 -6.59 -8.03 -10.80
CA LEU A 251 -5.63 -7.83 -9.71
C LEU A 251 -6.34 -8.06 -8.38
N ASP A 252 -5.86 -9.03 -7.62
CA ASP A 252 -6.55 -9.53 -6.43
C ASP A 252 -5.60 -9.74 -5.23
N GLY A 253 -5.96 -9.22 -4.05
CA GLY A 253 -5.27 -9.52 -2.79
C GLY A 253 -3.97 -8.75 -2.57
N PHE A 254 -3.92 -7.48 -2.99
CA PHE A 254 -2.73 -6.63 -2.87
C PHE A 254 -2.97 -5.41 -2.00
N ILE A 255 -1.89 -4.95 -1.36
CA ILE A 255 -1.81 -3.63 -0.74
C ILE A 255 -1.10 -2.69 -1.72
N LEU A 256 -1.71 -1.55 -2.04
CA LEU A 256 -1.11 -0.52 -2.89
C LEU A 256 -0.90 0.74 -2.07
N GLN A 257 0.37 1.14 -1.89
CA GLN A 257 0.71 2.28 -1.04
C GLN A 257 1.92 3.09 -1.53
N VAL A 258 2.03 4.32 -1.02
CA VAL A 258 3.16 5.22 -1.26
C VAL A 258 3.28 5.63 -2.74
N ALA A 259 2.17 5.70 -3.48
CA ALA A 259 2.15 6.38 -4.77
C ALA A 259 2.19 7.91 -4.58
N SER A 260 2.96 8.57 -5.44
CA SER A 260 3.06 10.03 -5.60
C SER A 260 2.15 10.54 -6.74
N ALA A 261 1.63 9.63 -7.56
CA ALA A 261 0.47 9.80 -8.40
C ALA A 261 -0.71 8.98 -7.85
N SER A 262 -1.80 8.83 -8.60
CA SER A 262 -2.88 7.87 -8.28
C SER A 262 -2.28 6.46 -8.14
N ALA A 263 -2.70 5.67 -7.15
CA ALA A 263 -2.22 4.29 -7.03
C ALA A 263 -2.51 3.47 -8.30
N ILE A 264 -3.74 3.57 -8.80
CA ILE A 264 -4.20 2.95 -10.04
C ILE A 264 -4.69 4.03 -11.00
N TYR A 265 -4.18 4.03 -12.22
CA TYR A 265 -4.68 4.87 -13.31
C TYR A 265 -5.24 3.99 -14.43
N ASN A 266 -6.52 4.19 -14.78
CA ASN A 266 -7.19 3.51 -15.89
C ASN A 266 -7.65 4.53 -16.94
N SER A 267 -7.24 4.34 -18.18
CA SER A 267 -7.62 5.17 -19.32
C SER A 267 -8.09 4.30 -20.49
N GLY A 268 -9.38 4.41 -20.84
CA GLY A 268 -9.99 3.67 -21.94
C GLY A 268 -10.12 2.16 -21.72
N VAL A 269 -10.01 1.68 -20.48
CA VAL A 269 -9.94 0.26 -20.12
C VAL A 269 -10.69 -0.03 -18.81
N SER A 270 -11.21 -1.24 -18.65
CA SER A 270 -12.12 -1.59 -17.53
C SER A 270 -11.74 -2.93 -16.87
N PRO A 271 -10.57 -3.04 -16.22
CA PRO A 271 -10.13 -4.24 -15.51
C PRO A 271 -10.93 -4.50 -14.22
N LYS A 272 -10.69 -5.68 -13.61
CA LYS A 272 -11.27 -6.06 -12.32
C LYS A 272 -10.25 -5.96 -11.19
N PHE A 273 -10.68 -5.35 -10.09
CA PHE A 273 -9.92 -5.18 -8.86
C PHE A 273 -10.67 -5.82 -7.69
N SER A 274 -10.01 -6.67 -6.91
CA SER A 274 -10.66 -7.37 -5.79
C SER A 274 -9.73 -7.52 -4.60
N ASN A 275 -10.27 -7.55 -3.38
CA ASN A 275 -9.48 -7.81 -2.17
C ASN A 275 -8.28 -6.86 -2.02
N LEU A 276 -8.45 -5.59 -2.40
CA LEU A 276 -7.37 -4.60 -2.36
C LEU A 276 -7.43 -3.78 -1.08
N VAL A 277 -6.25 -3.40 -0.57
CA VAL A 277 -6.10 -2.31 0.39
C VAL A 277 -5.30 -1.20 -0.29
N ILE A 278 -5.95 -0.11 -0.66
CA ILE A 278 -5.28 1.04 -1.30
C ILE A 278 -5.18 2.17 -0.28
N ARG A 279 -3.95 2.48 0.14
CA ARG A 279 -3.73 3.39 1.27
C ARG A 279 -2.52 4.29 1.16
N ASN A 280 -2.59 5.44 1.82
CA ASN A 280 -1.45 6.36 1.95
C ASN A 280 -0.86 6.79 0.60
N ASN A 281 -1.68 6.87 -0.44
CA ASN A 281 -1.27 7.39 -1.75
C ASN A 281 -1.58 8.87 -1.81
N ILE A 282 -0.58 9.70 -2.12
CA ILE A 282 -0.66 11.14 -2.04
C ILE A 282 -0.28 11.73 -3.40
N THR A 283 -1.23 12.37 -4.06
CA THR A 283 -1.00 13.05 -5.33
C THR A 283 -1.45 14.51 -5.29
N SER A 284 -0.76 15.36 -6.05
CA SER A 284 -1.21 16.72 -6.37
C SER A 284 -2.22 16.77 -7.54
N SER A 285 -2.55 15.61 -8.11
CA SER A 285 -3.52 15.45 -9.20
C SER A 285 -4.84 14.86 -8.67
N SER A 286 -5.52 14.01 -9.45
CA SER A 286 -6.83 13.43 -9.14
C SER A 286 -6.74 11.98 -8.67
N GLY A 287 -7.70 11.53 -7.85
CA GLY A 287 -7.91 10.11 -7.54
C GLY A 287 -6.75 9.49 -6.79
N GLY A 288 -6.61 9.76 -5.49
CA GLY A 288 -5.45 9.31 -4.71
C GLY A 288 -5.27 7.79 -4.76
N ALA A 289 -6.37 7.06 -4.62
CA ALA A 289 -6.39 5.61 -4.82
C ALA A 289 -6.55 5.25 -6.30
N ILE A 290 -7.62 5.71 -6.95
CA ILE A 290 -7.98 5.30 -8.32
C ILE A 290 -8.39 6.51 -9.14
N TYR A 291 -7.82 6.64 -10.34
CA TYR A 291 -8.24 7.62 -11.34
C TYR A 291 -8.66 6.91 -12.63
N ASN A 292 -9.94 7.04 -12.98
CA ASN A 292 -10.56 6.49 -14.18
C ASN A 292 -10.88 7.58 -15.20
N VAL A 293 -10.47 7.38 -16.45
CA VAL A 293 -10.75 8.26 -17.60
C VAL A 293 -11.30 7.40 -18.74
N ASN A 294 -12.56 7.62 -19.13
CA ASN A 294 -13.25 6.75 -20.10
C ASN A 294 -13.12 5.25 -19.74
N ALA A 295 -13.18 4.92 -18.44
CA ALA A 295 -12.82 3.62 -17.88
C ALA A 295 -13.84 3.22 -16.80
N SER A 296 -14.43 2.03 -16.89
CA SER A 296 -15.47 1.59 -15.94
C SER A 296 -15.11 0.24 -15.29
N PRO A 297 -14.01 0.19 -14.50
CA PRO A 297 -13.59 -1.04 -13.83
C PRO A 297 -14.62 -1.56 -12.82
N GLU A 298 -14.51 -2.85 -12.49
CA GLU A 298 -15.22 -3.48 -11.36
C GLU A 298 -14.28 -3.50 -10.15
N ILE A 299 -14.69 -2.90 -9.04
CA ILE A 299 -13.94 -2.94 -7.77
C ILE A 299 -14.82 -3.57 -6.70
N SER A 300 -14.32 -4.65 -6.08
CA SER A 300 -15.07 -5.38 -5.05
C SER A 300 -14.23 -5.71 -3.81
N ASN A 301 -14.90 -5.82 -2.67
CA ASN A 301 -14.32 -6.32 -1.41
C ASN A 301 -12.99 -5.65 -1.05
N SER A 302 -12.93 -4.32 -1.10
CA SER A 302 -11.68 -3.57 -0.99
C SER A 302 -11.80 -2.39 -0.03
N VAL A 303 -10.68 -2.02 0.59
CA VAL A 303 -10.57 -0.89 1.51
C VAL A 303 -9.72 0.20 0.87
N LEU A 304 -10.28 1.39 0.72
CA LEU A 304 -9.58 2.58 0.22
C LEU A 304 -9.52 3.59 1.35
N HIS A 305 -8.33 3.82 1.93
CA HIS A 305 -8.23 4.72 3.07
C HIS A 305 -6.96 5.55 3.14
N ASN A 306 -7.05 6.71 3.80
CA ASN A 306 -5.93 7.64 3.97
C ASN A 306 -5.26 8.04 2.64
N ASN A 307 -5.99 8.01 1.52
CA ASN A 307 -5.49 8.52 0.25
C ASN A 307 -5.79 10.01 0.15
N ARG A 308 -4.89 10.76 -0.49
CA ARG A 308 -4.95 12.20 -0.62
C ARG A 308 -4.74 12.62 -2.06
N ALA A 309 -5.63 13.43 -2.58
CA ALA A 309 -5.53 13.99 -3.93
C ALA A 309 -5.94 15.47 -3.92
N PHE A 310 -5.62 16.21 -4.97
CA PHE A 310 -6.19 17.53 -5.17
C PHE A 310 -7.72 17.44 -5.34
N THR A 311 -8.19 16.48 -6.13
CA THR A 311 -9.61 16.18 -6.39
C THR A 311 -9.87 14.68 -6.36
N GLY A 312 -11.00 14.25 -5.78
CA GLY A 312 -11.32 12.83 -5.58
C GLY A 312 -10.31 12.14 -4.67
N GLY A 313 -10.39 12.37 -3.35
CA GLY A 313 -9.37 11.91 -2.41
C GLY A 313 -9.08 10.40 -2.51
N ALA A 314 -10.11 9.58 -2.70
CA ALA A 314 -9.96 8.16 -3.03
C ALA A 314 -10.12 7.90 -4.54
N ILE A 315 -11.33 8.07 -5.08
CA ILE A 315 -11.66 7.74 -6.47
C ILE A 315 -12.06 9.00 -7.23
N TYR A 316 -11.49 9.17 -8.43
CA TYR A 316 -11.91 10.19 -9.40
C TYR A 316 -12.36 9.51 -10.70
N ASN A 317 -13.57 9.81 -11.16
CA ASN A 317 -14.17 9.29 -12.37
C ASN A 317 -14.42 10.41 -13.38
N ASP A 318 -13.82 10.30 -14.55
CA ASP A 318 -14.05 11.16 -15.71
C ASP A 318 -14.64 10.37 -16.87
N ALA A 319 -15.88 10.70 -17.27
CA ALA A 319 -16.65 9.94 -18.26
C ALA A 319 -16.60 8.42 -18.00
N SER A 320 -16.74 8.05 -16.72
CA SER A 320 -16.42 6.72 -16.19
C SER A 320 -17.48 6.26 -15.19
N SER A 321 -17.97 5.04 -15.31
CA SER A 321 -19.06 4.51 -14.46
C SER A 321 -18.68 3.17 -13.83
N PRO A 322 -17.66 3.13 -12.95
CA PRO A 322 -17.24 1.87 -12.31
C PRO A 322 -18.34 1.27 -11.42
N ALA A 323 -18.28 -0.05 -11.24
CA ALA A 323 -19.07 -0.76 -10.25
C ALA A 323 -18.27 -0.91 -8.95
N LEU A 324 -18.83 -0.42 -7.84
CA LEU A 324 -18.21 -0.41 -6.51
C LEU A 324 -19.05 -1.27 -5.57
N ILE A 325 -18.54 -2.43 -5.15
CA ILE A 325 -19.33 -3.43 -4.40
C ILE A 325 -18.58 -3.85 -3.14
N ASN A 326 -19.23 -3.82 -1.98
CA ASN A 326 -18.65 -4.27 -0.71
C ASN A 326 -17.34 -3.53 -0.37
N LEU A 327 -17.30 -2.21 -0.55
CA LEU A 327 -16.10 -1.41 -0.29
C LEU A 327 -16.22 -0.67 1.04
N THR A 328 -15.07 -0.40 1.66
CA THR A 328 -14.94 0.61 2.71
C THR A 328 -14.03 1.73 2.20
N ILE A 329 -14.62 2.88 1.89
CA ILE A 329 -13.93 4.10 1.43
C ILE A 329 -13.93 5.10 2.58
N ALA A 330 -12.83 5.23 3.29
CA ALA A 330 -12.80 6.01 4.52
C ALA A 330 -11.53 6.83 4.73
N LYS A 331 -11.62 7.96 5.45
CA LYS A 331 -10.46 8.82 5.78
C LYS A 331 -9.69 9.37 4.57
N ASN A 332 -10.29 9.38 3.38
CA ASN A 332 -9.64 9.95 2.19
C ASN A 332 -9.85 11.46 2.13
N THR A 333 -8.88 12.18 1.58
CA THR A 333 -8.84 13.65 1.58
C THR A 333 -8.68 14.22 0.17
N GLY A 334 -9.67 14.96 -0.32
CA GLY A 334 -9.50 15.87 -1.46
C GLY A 334 -9.01 17.23 -0.95
N THR A 335 -7.99 17.86 -1.53
CA THR A 335 -7.35 19.05 -0.95
C THR A 335 -7.64 20.37 -1.66
N ASN A 336 -8.38 20.36 -2.76
CA ASN A 336 -8.73 21.58 -3.47
C ASN A 336 -9.61 22.46 -2.58
N LEU A 337 -9.06 23.57 -2.07
CA LEU A 337 -9.76 24.51 -1.20
C LEU A 337 -10.77 25.42 -1.93
N ASN A 338 -10.72 25.44 -3.26
CA ASN A 338 -11.50 26.35 -4.09
C ASN A 338 -12.79 25.71 -4.63
N ASP A 339 -12.97 24.40 -4.45
CA ASP A 339 -14.15 23.66 -4.91
C ASP A 339 -14.37 22.42 -4.03
N VAL A 340 -15.55 21.81 -4.06
CA VAL A 340 -15.84 20.59 -3.30
C VAL A 340 -15.10 19.42 -3.94
N ALA A 341 -13.89 19.12 -3.45
CA ALA A 341 -13.02 18.11 -4.06
C ALA A 341 -13.59 16.67 -4.07
N GLY A 342 -14.60 16.36 -3.26
CA GLY A 342 -15.08 14.99 -3.01
C GLY A 342 -14.02 14.17 -2.27
N GLY A 343 -14.16 14.06 -0.94
CA GLY A 343 -13.15 13.39 -0.12
C GLY A 343 -12.97 11.92 -0.47
N GLY A 344 -14.07 11.20 -0.69
CA GLY A 344 -14.08 9.80 -1.08
C GLY A 344 -14.18 9.62 -2.59
N LEU A 345 -15.21 10.21 -3.20
CA LEU A 345 -15.58 10.01 -4.59
C LEU A 345 -15.81 11.35 -5.30
N MET A 346 -15.22 11.52 -6.49
CA MET A 346 -15.54 12.62 -7.40
C MET A 346 -15.94 12.08 -8.77
N ASN A 347 -17.10 12.51 -9.26
CA ASN A 347 -17.68 12.10 -10.54
C ASN A 347 -17.88 13.31 -11.45
N VAL A 348 -17.30 13.28 -12.65
CA VAL A 348 -17.44 14.36 -13.64
C VAL A 348 -17.83 13.81 -15.01
N ASN A 349 -18.36 14.67 -15.89
CA ASN A 349 -18.62 14.36 -17.30
C ASN A 349 -19.52 13.13 -17.52
N ASN A 350 -20.70 13.10 -16.88
CA ASN A 350 -21.67 12.00 -16.94
C ASN A 350 -21.13 10.66 -16.39
N SER A 351 -20.35 10.73 -15.32
CA SER A 351 -19.86 9.55 -14.59
C SER A 351 -20.92 9.06 -13.62
N ASN A 352 -21.49 7.88 -13.85
CA ASN A 352 -22.61 7.34 -13.07
C ASN A 352 -22.25 6.00 -12.43
N PRO A 353 -21.27 5.95 -11.50
CA PRO A 353 -20.91 4.71 -10.86
C PRO A 353 -22.08 4.10 -10.09
N LEU A 354 -22.03 2.78 -9.95
CA LEU A 354 -22.99 1.98 -9.21
C LEU A 354 -22.36 1.51 -7.91
N ILE A 355 -22.87 2.02 -6.79
CA ILE A 355 -22.32 1.79 -5.45
C ILE A 355 -23.27 0.91 -4.65
N ARG A 356 -22.79 -0.26 -4.23
CA ARG A 356 -23.59 -1.26 -3.54
C ARG A 356 -22.89 -1.82 -2.31
N ASN A 357 -23.63 -2.03 -1.22
CA ASN A 357 -23.09 -2.61 0.02
C ASN A 357 -21.79 -1.92 0.47
N THR A 358 -21.68 -0.61 0.28
CA THR A 358 -20.41 0.10 0.40
C THR A 358 -20.52 1.20 1.45
N ILE A 359 -19.46 1.38 2.23
CA ILE A 359 -19.36 2.43 3.25
C ILE A 359 -18.49 3.57 2.71
N LEU A 360 -19.01 4.80 2.74
CA LEU A 360 -18.26 6.05 2.56
C LEU A 360 -18.31 6.83 3.88
N TRP A 361 -17.20 6.89 4.61
CA TRP A 361 -17.21 7.47 5.97
C TRP A 361 -15.92 8.18 6.36
N ASP A 362 -16.02 9.29 7.08
CA ASP A 362 -14.91 10.16 7.49
C ASP A 362 -14.00 10.61 6.32
N ASN A 363 -14.54 10.71 5.11
CA ASN A 363 -13.81 11.32 4.01
C ASN A 363 -13.97 12.84 4.06
N SER A 364 -12.92 13.58 3.72
CA SER A 364 -12.88 15.04 3.83
C SER A 364 -12.54 15.69 2.50
N ALA A 365 -13.25 16.76 2.15
CA ALA A 365 -12.85 17.68 1.10
C ALA A 365 -12.34 18.97 1.76
N GLY A 366 -11.13 19.40 1.41
CA GLY A 366 -10.55 20.65 1.91
C GLY A 366 -11.42 21.81 1.47
N GLY A 367 -11.97 22.55 2.44
CA GLY A 367 -12.95 23.61 2.18
C GLY A 367 -14.04 23.64 3.26
N TYR A 368 -15.07 24.46 3.05
CA TYR A 368 -16.17 24.65 4.00
C TYR A 368 -17.20 23.49 4.03
N TYR A 369 -17.05 22.47 3.17
CA TYR A 369 -18.00 21.37 3.02
C TYR A 369 -17.29 20.01 3.11
N VAL A 370 -17.55 19.25 4.17
CA VAL A 370 -17.16 17.85 4.33
C VAL A 370 -18.08 16.97 3.49
N SER A 371 -17.87 16.91 2.18
CA SER A 371 -18.60 15.97 1.33
C SER A 371 -17.74 14.76 0.97
N SER A 372 -18.22 13.57 1.34
CA SER A 372 -17.64 12.30 0.88
C SER A 372 -17.77 12.14 -0.64
N VAL A 373 -18.78 12.76 -1.26
CA VAL A 373 -19.09 12.64 -2.69
C VAL A 373 -19.22 14.01 -3.35
N ASN A 374 -18.59 14.21 -4.51
CA ASN A 374 -18.93 15.32 -5.42
C ASN A 374 -19.39 14.76 -6.77
N ASN A 375 -20.51 15.29 -7.26
CA ASN A 375 -21.06 14.97 -8.56
C ASN A 375 -21.18 16.24 -9.41
N ASN A 376 -20.37 16.35 -10.47
CA ASN A 376 -20.46 17.41 -11.47
C ASN A 376 -21.04 16.82 -12.77
N ASN A 377 -22.26 17.22 -13.13
CA ASN A 377 -23.02 16.67 -14.27
C ASN A 377 -23.02 15.13 -14.26
N SER A 378 -23.26 14.55 -13.09
CA SER A 378 -23.13 13.12 -12.81
C SER A 378 -24.18 12.69 -11.80
N THR A 379 -24.65 11.46 -11.88
CA THR A 379 -25.73 10.89 -11.05
C THR A 379 -25.36 9.45 -10.65
N PRO A 380 -24.44 9.26 -9.70
CA PRO A 380 -24.15 7.92 -9.17
C PRO A 380 -25.40 7.33 -8.50
N ILE A 381 -25.47 6.00 -8.44
CA ILE A 381 -26.57 5.28 -7.79
C ILE A 381 -26.01 4.56 -6.57
N PHE A 382 -26.60 4.83 -5.40
CA PHE A 382 -26.27 4.16 -4.15
C PHE A 382 -27.38 3.19 -3.76
N GLN A 383 -27.04 1.97 -3.37
CA GLN A 383 -28.00 0.96 -2.95
C GLN A 383 -27.42 0.12 -1.82
N ASN A 384 -28.20 -0.12 -0.76
CA ASN A 384 -27.74 -0.85 0.43
C ASN A 384 -26.38 -0.37 0.96
N SER A 385 -26.13 0.93 0.96
CA SER A 385 -24.83 1.53 1.28
C SER A 385 -24.95 2.50 2.46
N ILE A 386 -23.83 2.79 3.10
CA ILE A 386 -23.74 3.79 4.17
C ILE A 386 -22.91 4.96 3.66
N VAL A 387 -23.47 6.16 3.67
CA VAL A 387 -22.75 7.38 3.28
C VAL A 387 -22.85 8.37 4.42
N GLN A 388 -21.71 8.85 4.93
CA GLN A 388 -21.70 9.86 5.98
C GLN A 388 -22.32 11.16 5.47
N GLU A 389 -23.39 11.59 6.13
CA GLU A 389 -24.04 12.86 5.87
C GLU A 389 -23.53 13.94 6.83
N ILE A 390 -23.49 15.19 6.37
CA ILE A 390 -23.08 16.35 7.18
C ILE A 390 -24.10 16.61 8.30
N GLU A 391 -25.38 16.43 7.99
CA GLU A 391 -26.50 16.53 8.92
C GLU A 391 -27.30 15.23 8.79
N PRO A 392 -27.15 14.26 9.71
CA PRO A 392 -27.82 12.97 9.59
C PRO A 392 -29.33 13.19 9.72
N THR A 393 -30.04 13.05 8.61
CA THR A 393 -31.50 12.95 8.60
C THR A 393 -31.91 11.51 8.29
N ASP A 394 -33.18 11.17 8.48
CA ASP A 394 -33.71 9.87 8.04
C ASP A 394 -33.98 9.84 6.52
N GLU A 395 -33.75 10.95 5.81
CA GLU A 395 -33.97 11.10 4.37
C GLU A 395 -32.64 11.07 3.61
N TRP A 396 -32.63 10.42 2.43
CA TRP A 396 -31.45 10.35 1.58
C TRP A 396 -31.03 11.73 1.06
N ASN A 397 -29.77 12.12 1.27
CA ASN A 397 -29.23 13.32 0.67
C ASN A 397 -28.99 13.15 -0.84
N THR A 398 -29.86 13.78 -1.65
CA THR A 398 -29.79 13.73 -3.12
C THR A 398 -28.52 14.33 -3.70
N TYR A 399 -27.74 15.11 -2.94
CA TYR A 399 -26.42 15.58 -3.37
C TYR A 399 -25.43 14.43 -3.58
N ASN A 400 -25.58 13.35 -2.79
CA ASN A 400 -24.76 12.15 -2.95
C ASN A 400 -25.06 11.42 -4.26
N GLY A 401 -26.30 11.48 -4.76
CA GLY A 401 -26.73 10.84 -5.99
C GLY A 401 -28.16 10.31 -5.91
N THR A 402 -28.45 9.33 -6.77
CA THR A 402 -29.75 8.64 -6.81
C THR A 402 -29.82 7.57 -5.72
N ASP A 403 -30.92 7.58 -4.97
CA ASP A 403 -31.26 6.51 -4.04
C ASP A 403 -31.81 5.28 -4.78
N GLY A 404 -31.03 4.20 -4.79
CA GLY A 404 -31.42 2.88 -5.27
C GLY A 404 -32.10 2.01 -4.21
N GLY A 405 -32.33 2.54 -3.00
CA GLY A 405 -33.00 1.89 -1.87
C GLY A 405 -32.06 1.16 -0.92
N GLY A 406 -32.51 1.04 0.34
CA GLY A 406 -31.80 0.29 1.39
C GLY A 406 -30.56 0.97 1.97
N ASN A 407 -30.30 2.22 1.60
CA ASN A 407 -29.19 3.00 2.15
C ASN A 407 -29.45 3.38 3.62
N LEU A 408 -28.39 3.46 4.41
CA LEU A 408 -28.48 3.77 5.84
C LEU A 408 -27.62 5.01 6.19
N THR A 409 -28.10 5.79 7.15
CA THR A 409 -27.40 7.00 7.66
C THR A 409 -26.71 6.77 9.01
N GLY A 410 -26.88 5.57 9.59
CA GLY A 410 -26.27 5.18 10.85
C GLY A 410 -24.74 5.00 10.75
N SER A 411 -24.04 5.28 11.85
CA SER A 411 -22.59 5.14 11.91
C SER A 411 -22.14 3.69 11.69
N PRO A 412 -21.11 3.45 10.86
CA PRO A 412 -20.49 2.13 10.73
C PRO A 412 -19.67 1.74 11.95
N ALA A 413 -19.47 2.65 12.93
CA ALA A 413 -18.85 2.40 14.23
C ALA A 413 -17.53 1.59 14.13
N PHE A 414 -16.57 2.06 13.33
CA PHE A 414 -15.29 1.35 13.15
C PHE A 414 -14.51 1.19 14.46
N ASN A 415 -13.80 0.07 14.61
CA ASN A 415 -12.96 -0.22 15.77
C ASN A 415 -11.82 0.79 15.91
N ASP A 416 -10.97 0.97 14.91
CA ASP A 416 -9.83 1.90 15.00
C ASP A 416 -9.42 2.45 13.62
N PRO A 417 -10.24 3.36 13.06
CA PRO A 417 -10.06 3.84 11.68
C PRO A 417 -8.80 4.70 11.49
N LEU A 418 -8.17 5.17 12.57
CA LEU A 418 -6.92 5.93 12.47
C LEU A 418 -5.71 5.02 12.18
N SER A 419 -5.70 3.82 12.78
CA SER A 419 -4.70 2.79 12.49
C SER A 419 -5.00 1.97 11.23
N GLY A 420 -6.14 2.23 10.57
CA GLY A 420 -6.60 1.52 9.38
C GLY A 420 -7.43 0.26 9.68
N ASP A 421 -7.87 0.06 10.92
CA ASP A 421 -8.80 -0.99 11.30
C ASP A 421 -10.24 -0.51 11.13
N PHE A 422 -10.84 -0.91 10.01
CA PHE A 422 -12.24 -0.61 9.67
C PHE A 422 -13.19 -1.78 9.93
N THR A 423 -12.81 -2.74 10.77
CA THR A 423 -13.78 -3.69 11.34
C THR A 423 -14.80 -2.92 12.18
N THR A 424 -16.03 -3.45 12.31
CA THR A 424 -17.14 -2.77 12.97
C THR A 424 -17.24 -3.13 14.46
N GLN A 425 -17.72 -2.18 15.28
CA GLN A 425 -18.04 -2.39 16.69
C GLN A 425 -19.45 -2.96 16.85
N PRO A 426 -19.77 -3.62 17.99
CA PRO A 426 -21.14 -3.97 18.34
C PRO A 426 -22.07 -2.74 18.28
N GLY A 427 -23.20 -2.87 17.59
CA GLY A 427 -24.15 -1.78 17.36
C GLY A 427 -23.87 -0.91 16.13
N SER A 428 -22.91 -1.32 15.28
CA SER A 428 -22.72 -0.72 13.96
C SER A 428 -23.97 -0.82 13.09
N ALA A 429 -24.29 0.23 12.36
CA ALA A 429 -25.37 0.22 11.37
C ALA A 429 -25.04 -0.67 10.15
N ALA A 430 -23.78 -1.04 9.97
CA ALA A 430 -23.35 -1.90 8.88
C ALA A 430 -23.62 -3.39 9.15
N THR A 431 -23.76 -3.78 10.43
CA THR A 431 -23.89 -5.17 10.83
C THR A 431 -25.20 -5.78 10.36
N ASP A 432 -25.14 -6.93 9.68
CA ASP A 432 -26.26 -7.68 9.10
C ASP A 432 -27.16 -6.87 8.15
N ALA A 433 -26.68 -5.73 7.67
CA ALA A 433 -27.48 -4.77 6.91
C ALA A 433 -27.26 -4.84 5.38
N GLY A 434 -26.27 -5.61 4.94
CA GLY A 434 -25.91 -5.73 3.54
C GLY A 434 -26.83 -6.67 2.78
N ASN A 435 -26.93 -6.44 1.47
CA ASN A 435 -27.81 -7.20 0.59
C ASN A 435 -27.05 -8.33 -0.11
N THR A 436 -27.41 -9.56 0.23
CA THR A 436 -26.81 -10.80 -0.31
C THR A 436 -26.98 -10.95 -1.82
N ALA A 437 -27.97 -10.28 -2.44
CA ALA A 437 -28.19 -10.34 -3.88
C ALA A 437 -27.03 -9.72 -4.69
N PHE A 438 -26.14 -8.94 -4.05
CA PHE A 438 -24.98 -8.34 -4.69
C PHE A 438 -23.70 -9.17 -4.55
N LEU A 439 -23.76 -10.34 -3.89
CA LEU A 439 -22.68 -11.34 -3.85
C LEU A 439 -22.64 -12.14 -5.16
N ALA A 440 -22.19 -11.53 -6.25
CA ALA A 440 -22.27 -12.16 -7.56
C ALA A 440 -21.12 -13.14 -7.88
N ASN A 441 -20.02 -13.19 -7.13
CA ASN A 441 -18.76 -13.79 -7.60
C ASN A 441 -17.96 -14.58 -6.53
N ALA A 442 -17.10 -15.52 -6.94
CA ALA A 442 -16.21 -16.29 -6.06
C ALA A 442 -15.27 -15.41 -5.18
N ALA A 443 -14.98 -14.17 -5.62
CA ALA A 443 -14.21 -13.16 -4.88
C ALA A 443 -14.97 -12.55 -3.67
N THR A 444 -16.26 -12.85 -3.50
CA THR A 444 -17.08 -12.41 -2.36
C THR A 444 -17.46 -13.57 -1.44
N THR A 445 -16.64 -14.63 -1.40
CA THR A 445 -16.82 -15.74 -0.45
C THR A 445 -16.23 -15.43 0.91
N PHE A 446 -15.19 -14.59 0.95
CA PHE A 446 -14.56 -14.09 2.16
C PHE A 446 -14.48 -12.56 2.13
N ASP A 447 -14.48 -11.92 3.29
CA ASP A 447 -14.29 -10.49 3.46
C ASP A 447 -12.81 -10.12 3.33
N ILE A 448 -12.46 -8.84 3.50
CA ILE A 448 -11.07 -8.40 3.37
C ILE A 448 -10.16 -8.97 4.49
N ALA A 449 -10.72 -9.38 5.62
CA ALA A 449 -9.99 -10.03 6.73
C ALA A 449 -9.87 -11.56 6.58
N GLY A 450 -10.54 -12.16 5.58
CA GLY A 450 -10.57 -13.59 5.34
C GLY A 450 -11.71 -14.33 6.07
N SER A 451 -12.66 -13.63 6.67
CA SER A 451 -13.86 -14.20 7.28
C SER A 451 -14.90 -14.54 6.20
N PRO A 452 -15.69 -15.61 6.30
CA PRO A 452 -16.74 -15.90 5.33
C PRO A 452 -17.72 -14.72 5.19
N ARG A 453 -18.04 -14.32 3.96
CA ARG A 453 -18.96 -13.20 3.70
C ARG A 453 -20.38 -13.48 4.14
N LEU A 454 -20.90 -14.66 3.83
CA LEU A 454 -22.26 -15.04 4.21
C LEU A 454 -22.20 -15.78 5.54
N TYR A 455 -22.69 -15.14 6.60
CA TYR A 455 -22.89 -15.78 7.90
C TYR A 455 -24.40 -15.93 8.15
N GLY A 456 -24.89 -17.17 8.22
CA GLY A 456 -26.33 -17.43 8.29
C GLY A 456 -27.05 -16.98 7.00
N THR A 457 -27.83 -15.89 7.08
CA THR A 457 -28.62 -15.34 5.94
C THR A 457 -28.29 -13.89 5.58
N SER A 458 -27.44 -13.23 6.35
CA SER A 458 -27.10 -11.81 6.22
C SER A 458 -25.61 -11.63 5.93
N ILE A 459 -25.29 -10.44 5.44
CA ILE A 459 -23.92 -9.93 5.31
C ILE A 459 -23.88 -8.51 5.86
N ASP A 460 -22.69 -8.03 6.15
CA ASP A 460 -22.44 -6.64 6.51
C ASP A 460 -22.31 -5.74 5.28
N ILE A 461 -22.65 -4.47 5.45
CA ILE A 461 -22.29 -3.41 4.49
C ILE A 461 -20.79 -3.12 4.67
N GLY A 462 -20.05 -3.02 3.57
CA GLY A 462 -18.63 -2.65 3.57
C GLY A 462 -17.68 -3.81 3.28
N ALA A 463 -16.39 -3.60 3.52
CA ALA A 463 -15.32 -4.55 3.19
C ALA A 463 -15.14 -5.70 4.21
N TYR A 464 -15.68 -5.56 5.41
CA TYR A 464 -15.53 -6.50 6.53
C TYR A 464 -16.88 -7.11 6.91
N GLU A 465 -16.85 -8.32 7.45
CA GLU A 465 -17.96 -8.91 8.22
C GLU A 465 -17.60 -8.83 9.71
N ALA A 466 -18.53 -8.33 10.52
CA ALA A 466 -18.57 -8.67 11.93
C ALA A 466 -18.94 -10.15 12.03
N GLY A 467 -17.97 -11.01 12.37
CA GLY A 467 -18.31 -12.37 12.80
C GLY A 467 -19.29 -12.33 13.99
N GLU A 468 -19.87 -13.49 14.38
CA GLU A 468 -20.73 -13.55 15.57
C GLU A 468 -20.08 -12.76 16.71
N VAL A 469 -20.82 -11.76 17.21
CA VAL A 469 -20.40 -11.02 18.39
C VAL A 469 -20.41 -12.03 19.54
N ILE A 470 -19.26 -12.66 19.78
CA ILE A 470 -19.03 -13.34 21.04
C ILE A 470 -19.01 -12.22 22.07
N LEU A 471 -20.13 -12.05 22.77
CA LEU A 471 -20.22 -11.16 23.91
C LEU A 471 -19.28 -11.70 24.98
N LEU A 472 -18.10 -11.10 25.07
CA LEU A 472 -17.10 -11.40 26.06
C LEU A 472 -17.20 -10.37 27.16
N ASP A 473 -17.49 -10.82 28.38
CA ASP A 473 -17.40 -10.00 29.58
C ASP A 473 -15.94 -9.57 29.84
N VAL A 474 -14.97 -10.38 29.39
CA VAL A 474 -13.53 -10.15 29.54
C VAL A 474 -12.81 -10.35 28.21
N ARG A 475 -11.97 -9.39 27.83
CA ARG A 475 -11.04 -9.50 26.70
C ARG A 475 -9.59 -9.56 27.17
N TYR A 476 -8.77 -10.35 26.48
CA TYR A 476 -7.39 -10.66 26.89
C TYR A 476 -6.37 -10.06 25.94
N VAL A 477 -5.36 -9.38 26.50
CA VAL A 477 -4.29 -8.69 25.74
C VAL A 477 -2.92 -9.19 26.17
N ARG A 478 -2.06 -9.47 25.20
CA ARG A 478 -0.66 -9.89 25.42
C ARG A 478 0.26 -9.27 24.37
N GLU A 479 1.44 -8.81 24.78
CA GLU A 479 2.46 -8.29 23.87
C GLU A 479 2.78 -9.33 22.78
N GLY A 480 2.72 -8.90 21.51
CA GLY A 480 2.92 -9.78 20.35
C GLY A 480 1.78 -10.77 20.06
N GLY A 481 0.65 -10.70 20.78
CA GLY A 481 -0.52 -11.53 20.52
C GLY A 481 -1.14 -11.27 19.13
N THR A 482 -1.67 -12.31 18.51
CA THR A 482 -2.30 -12.23 17.17
C THR A 482 -3.77 -12.68 17.19
N GLY A 483 -4.30 -13.05 18.35
CA GLY A 483 -5.67 -13.53 18.49
C GLY A 483 -6.71 -12.41 18.66
N ASP A 484 -7.97 -12.84 18.79
CA ASP A 484 -9.16 -11.99 18.90
C ASP A 484 -9.47 -11.48 20.33
N GLY A 485 -8.67 -11.90 21.32
CA GLY A 485 -8.84 -11.56 22.72
C GLY A 485 -9.93 -12.34 23.45
N SER A 486 -10.45 -13.45 22.88
CA SER A 486 -11.51 -14.27 23.49
C SER A 486 -11.06 -15.09 24.70
N THR A 487 -9.79 -15.45 24.75
CA THR A 487 -9.16 -16.19 25.85
C THR A 487 -7.70 -15.77 25.97
N TRP A 488 -7.02 -16.14 27.06
CA TRP A 488 -5.56 -15.96 27.16
C TRP A 488 -4.76 -16.69 26.06
N ALA A 489 -5.28 -17.80 25.52
CA ALA A 489 -4.65 -18.50 24.41
C ALA A 489 -4.79 -17.72 23.09
N ASN A 490 -5.91 -17.04 22.93
CA ASN A 490 -6.21 -16.18 21.78
C ASN A 490 -6.01 -14.69 22.10
N ALA A 491 -5.10 -14.34 23.01
CA ALA A 491 -4.93 -12.95 23.41
C ALA A 491 -4.51 -12.05 22.23
N SER A 492 -5.07 -10.85 22.19
CA SER A 492 -4.75 -9.86 21.15
C SER A 492 -3.49 -9.06 21.50
N GLY A 493 -2.72 -8.68 20.49
CA GLY A 493 -1.62 -7.72 20.62
C GLY A 493 -2.07 -6.26 20.56
N ASN A 494 -3.34 -5.99 20.23
CA ASN A 494 -3.87 -4.64 20.07
C ASN A 494 -4.76 -4.26 21.27
N LEU A 495 -4.16 -3.61 22.27
CA LEU A 495 -4.87 -3.16 23.48
C LEU A 495 -6.04 -2.23 23.16
N GLN A 496 -5.86 -1.27 22.25
CA GLN A 496 -6.94 -0.33 21.95
C GLN A 496 -8.12 -0.99 21.26
N SER A 497 -7.87 -1.94 20.35
CA SER A 497 -8.95 -2.68 19.71
C SER A 497 -9.78 -3.43 20.76
N MET A 498 -9.14 -4.04 21.77
CA MET A 498 -9.87 -4.70 22.87
C MET A 498 -10.66 -3.71 23.74
N ILE A 499 -10.15 -2.51 23.99
CA ILE A 499 -10.90 -1.43 24.65
C ILE A 499 -12.12 -1.03 23.81
N ASN A 500 -11.94 -0.84 22.50
CA ASN A 500 -12.98 -0.36 21.60
C ASN A 500 -14.11 -1.38 21.40
N GLN A 501 -13.76 -2.67 21.31
CA GLN A 501 -14.73 -3.77 21.19
C GLN A 501 -15.45 -4.13 22.50
N SER A 502 -15.01 -3.59 23.64
CA SER A 502 -15.64 -3.88 24.95
C SER A 502 -16.92 -3.06 25.14
N ALA A 503 -17.98 -3.70 25.61
CA ALA A 503 -19.23 -3.03 25.97
C ALA A 503 -19.12 -2.36 27.35
N VAL A 504 -20.09 -1.49 27.68
CA VAL A 504 -20.20 -0.89 29.01
C VAL A 504 -20.35 -2.00 30.05
N GLY A 505 -19.48 -2.02 31.05
CA GLY A 505 -19.41 -3.03 32.10
C GLY A 505 -18.31 -4.09 31.90
N ASN A 506 -17.77 -4.23 30.68
CA ASN A 506 -16.78 -5.24 30.35
C ASN A 506 -15.38 -4.89 30.88
N GLU A 507 -14.52 -5.90 30.88
CA GLU A 507 -13.14 -5.82 31.35
C GLU A 507 -12.14 -6.16 30.24
N VAL A 508 -10.98 -5.52 30.29
CA VAL A 508 -9.82 -5.82 29.44
C VAL A 508 -8.65 -6.17 30.36
N TRP A 509 -8.16 -7.41 30.26
CA TRP A 509 -7.07 -7.93 31.09
C TRP A 509 -5.79 -7.99 30.27
N VAL A 510 -4.73 -7.35 30.79
CA VAL A 510 -3.50 -7.10 30.05
C VAL A 510 -2.32 -7.77 30.76
N ALA A 511 -1.65 -8.66 30.04
CA ALA A 511 -0.45 -9.31 30.53
C ALA A 511 0.71 -8.32 30.72
N GLU A 512 1.68 -8.69 31.55
CA GLU A 512 2.97 -8.00 31.63
C GLU A 512 3.60 -7.86 30.25
N GLY A 513 4.30 -6.74 30.05
CA GLY A 513 4.82 -6.37 28.74
C GLY A 513 4.76 -4.86 28.52
N THR A 514 5.30 -4.42 27.38
CA THR A 514 5.29 -3.00 26.98
C THR A 514 4.40 -2.78 25.77
N TYR A 515 3.42 -1.90 25.90
CA TYR A 515 2.45 -1.61 24.85
C TYR A 515 2.62 -0.16 24.40
N THR A 516 2.82 0.02 23.09
CA THR A 516 2.89 1.31 22.41
C THR A 516 1.81 1.38 21.34
N ARG A 517 1.39 2.60 21.02
CA ARG A 517 0.61 2.87 19.82
C ARG A 517 1.53 3.33 18.69
N THR A 518 1.19 2.97 17.45
CA THR A 518 1.95 3.34 16.26
C THR A 518 1.84 4.83 15.95
N GLY A 519 2.90 5.42 15.40
CA GLY A 519 2.89 6.81 14.93
C GLY A 519 2.66 7.82 16.07
N THR A 520 1.75 8.76 15.88
CA THR A 520 1.48 9.88 16.80
C THR A 520 0.29 9.65 17.74
N GLU A 521 -0.26 8.43 17.77
CA GLU A 521 -1.52 8.13 18.44
C GLU A 521 -1.36 7.77 19.93
N SER A 522 -2.22 8.30 20.79
CA SER A 522 -2.27 7.96 22.22
C SER A 522 -3.33 6.89 22.51
N PHE A 523 -3.20 6.15 23.61
CA PHE A 523 -4.28 5.30 24.10
C PHE A 523 -5.50 6.13 24.54
N LEU A 524 -6.69 5.58 24.32
CA LEU A 524 -7.99 6.15 24.66
C LEU A 524 -8.71 5.21 25.61
N MET A 525 -9.28 5.74 26.69
CA MET A 525 -10.20 4.99 27.54
C MET A 525 -11.62 5.01 26.95
N LYS A 526 -12.45 4.03 27.31
CA LYS A 526 -13.87 3.95 26.93
C LYS A 526 -14.74 3.98 28.19
N ASP A 527 -15.83 4.75 28.15
CA ASP A 527 -16.75 4.84 29.30
C ASP A 527 -17.32 3.47 29.66
N GLY A 528 -17.37 3.15 30.95
CA GLY A 528 -17.85 1.87 31.45
C GLY A 528 -16.92 0.67 31.27
N VAL A 529 -15.77 0.80 30.60
CA VAL A 529 -14.80 -0.29 30.42
C VAL A 529 -13.73 -0.24 31.50
N LYS A 530 -13.42 -1.40 32.10
CA LYS A 530 -12.35 -1.53 33.10
C LYS A 530 -11.12 -2.19 32.49
N ILE A 531 -9.97 -1.57 32.62
CA ILE A 531 -8.72 -1.99 32.00
C ILE A 531 -7.74 -2.35 33.13
N TYR A 532 -7.34 -3.62 33.19
CA TYR A 532 -6.53 -4.19 34.27
C TYR A 532 -5.19 -4.70 33.74
N GLY A 533 -4.09 -4.09 34.17
CA GLY A 533 -2.73 -4.62 34.03
C GLY A 533 -2.39 -5.52 35.22
N GLY A 534 -1.32 -6.31 35.13
CA GLY A 534 -0.89 -7.15 36.24
C GLY A 534 -1.11 -8.65 36.10
N PHE A 535 -1.15 -9.17 34.87
CA PHE A 535 -1.30 -10.60 34.62
C PHE A 535 -0.02 -11.22 34.04
N ALA A 536 0.25 -12.49 34.32
CA ALA A 536 1.42 -13.18 33.77
C ALA A 536 1.37 -13.27 32.23
N ALA A 537 2.53 -13.16 31.57
CA ALA A 537 2.64 -13.29 30.11
C ALA A 537 2.38 -14.71 29.58
N THR A 538 2.27 -15.72 30.44
CA THR A 538 2.02 -17.11 30.05
C THR A 538 0.96 -17.74 30.93
N GLY A 539 0.34 -18.82 30.43
CA GLY A 539 -0.77 -19.49 31.10
C GLY A 539 -2.12 -18.79 30.94
N THR A 540 -3.05 -19.12 31.83
CA THR A 540 -4.45 -18.65 31.84
C THR A 540 -4.80 -18.02 33.19
N PRO A 541 -4.12 -16.94 33.63
CA PRO A 541 -4.31 -16.39 34.97
C PRO A 541 -5.73 -15.85 35.18
N SER A 542 -6.30 -16.18 36.34
CA SER A 542 -7.55 -15.63 36.85
C SER A 542 -7.35 -14.25 37.47
N PHE A 543 -8.43 -13.51 37.73
CA PHE A 543 -8.35 -12.21 38.40
C PHE A 543 -7.74 -12.31 39.81
N ALA A 544 -7.92 -13.43 40.51
CA ALA A 544 -7.35 -13.64 41.83
C ALA A 544 -5.81 -13.78 41.82
N GLU A 545 -5.25 -14.18 40.68
CA GLU A 545 -3.80 -14.32 40.46
C GLU A 545 -3.16 -13.02 39.95
N ARG A 546 -3.97 -11.99 39.68
CA ARG A 546 -3.50 -10.68 39.26
C ARG A 546 -2.58 -10.07 40.33
N SER A 547 -1.37 -9.72 39.93
CA SER A 547 -0.38 -9.04 40.77
C SER A 547 0.32 -7.94 39.97
N TRP A 548 -0.25 -6.74 39.99
CA TRP A 548 0.24 -5.58 39.21
C TRP A 548 1.65 -5.11 39.58
N LYS A 549 2.16 -5.48 40.76
CA LYS A 549 3.55 -5.22 41.16
C LYS A 549 4.53 -6.27 40.65
N THR A 550 4.06 -7.51 40.47
CA THR A 550 4.90 -8.61 39.98
C THR A 550 4.93 -8.62 38.47
N TYR A 551 3.75 -8.58 37.85
CA TYR A 551 3.55 -8.65 36.41
C TYR A 551 3.40 -7.24 35.87
N THR A 552 4.53 -6.57 35.60
CA THR A 552 4.51 -5.14 35.26
C THR A 552 3.96 -4.94 33.85
N THR A 553 2.84 -4.22 33.74
CA THR A 553 2.24 -3.82 32.46
C THR A 553 2.57 -2.35 32.19
N ILE A 554 3.21 -2.05 31.07
CA ILE A 554 3.73 -0.72 30.74
C ILE A 554 3.00 -0.16 29.52
N LEU A 555 2.42 1.04 29.63
CA LEU A 555 1.99 1.83 28.48
C LEU A 555 3.07 2.89 28.21
N SER A 556 3.55 2.93 26.97
CA SER A 556 4.63 3.83 26.56
C SER A 556 4.20 4.78 25.43
N GLY A 557 4.54 6.05 25.60
CA GLY A 557 4.36 7.11 24.60
C GLY A 557 5.57 7.32 23.70
N ASP A 558 6.51 6.35 23.68
CA ASP A 558 7.72 6.27 22.85
C ASP A 558 8.53 7.57 22.65
N ASN A 559 8.49 8.43 23.66
CA ASN A 559 9.07 9.76 23.74
C ASN A 559 8.57 10.74 22.66
N SER A 560 7.41 10.49 22.07
CA SER A 560 6.90 11.30 20.95
C SER A 560 5.50 11.88 21.16
N LYS A 561 4.72 11.35 22.12
CA LYS A 561 3.29 11.66 22.27
C LYS A 561 2.80 11.50 23.70
N SER A 562 1.58 11.96 23.97
CA SER A 562 0.89 11.58 25.21
C SER A 562 0.71 10.06 25.27
N VAL A 563 0.89 9.42 26.41
CA VAL A 563 0.63 7.97 26.53
C VAL A 563 -0.86 7.70 26.47
N ILE A 564 -1.65 8.41 27.28
CA ILE A 564 -3.12 8.34 27.30
C ILE A 564 -3.67 9.74 27.03
N ARG A 565 -4.63 9.86 26.12
CA ARG A 565 -5.22 11.15 25.75
C ARG A 565 -6.73 11.08 25.60
N ASN A 566 -7.46 11.42 26.65
CA ASN A 566 -8.92 11.41 26.69
C ASN A 566 -9.48 12.81 26.36
N VAL A 567 -10.14 12.95 25.19
CA VAL A 567 -10.75 14.22 24.73
C VAL A 567 -12.12 13.97 24.11
N GLY A 568 -13.11 14.81 24.46
CA GLY A 568 -14.35 14.93 23.69
C GLY A 568 -15.30 13.72 23.74
N VAL A 569 -15.08 12.81 24.69
CA VAL A 569 -15.88 11.61 24.92
C VAL A 569 -16.54 11.71 26.30
N THR A 570 -17.76 11.19 26.46
CA THR A 570 -18.46 11.14 27.76
C THR A 570 -17.81 10.07 28.66
N ILE A 571 -16.57 10.26 29.10
CA ILE A 571 -15.89 9.36 30.05
C ILE A 571 -16.15 9.81 31.48
N THR A 572 -16.75 8.92 32.24
CA THR A 572 -17.08 9.06 33.65
C THR A 572 -16.20 8.16 34.51
N ARG A 573 -16.45 8.13 35.83
CA ARG A 573 -15.69 7.32 36.78
C ARG A 573 -15.87 5.81 36.59
N THR A 574 -16.81 5.39 35.73
CA THR A 574 -17.03 3.99 35.37
C THR A 574 -15.93 3.45 34.45
N ALA A 575 -15.21 4.30 33.73
CA ALA A 575 -13.98 3.93 33.04
C ALA A 575 -12.84 3.79 34.06
N VAL A 576 -12.23 2.62 34.13
CA VAL A 576 -11.17 2.31 35.11
C VAL A 576 -9.90 1.93 34.39
N LEU A 577 -8.76 2.50 34.79
CA LEU A 577 -7.43 2.01 34.44
C LEU A 577 -6.69 1.63 35.71
N ASP A 578 -6.31 0.37 35.84
CA ASP A 578 -5.77 -0.19 37.08
C ASP A 578 -4.52 -1.07 36.84
N GLY A 579 -3.42 -0.74 37.52
CA GLY A 579 -2.22 -1.60 37.57
C GLY A 579 -1.24 -1.42 36.42
N PHE A 580 -1.04 -0.20 35.94
CA PHE A 580 -0.12 0.12 34.84
C PHE A 580 1.01 1.06 35.26
N THR A 581 2.15 0.91 34.58
CA THR A 581 3.18 1.95 34.50
C THR A 581 2.98 2.78 33.24
N ILE A 582 2.94 4.11 33.36
CA ILE A 582 2.74 5.07 32.27
C ILE A 582 4.03 5.86 32.08
N THR A 583 4.71 5.68 30.95
CA THR A 583 6.07 6.22 30.77
C THR A 583 6.38 6.68 29.35
N GLY A 584 7.46 7.46 29.20
CA GLY A 584 7.97 7.85 27.88
C GLY A 584 7.01 8.74 27.12
N GLY A 585 6.09 9.43 27.79
CA GLY A 585 5.26 10.44 27.16
C GLY A 585 6.05 11.70 26.81
N SER A 586 5.78 12.29 25.64
CA SER A 586 6.31 13.60 25.23
C SER A 586 5.22 14.41 24.53
N ALA A 587 4.73 15.48 25.15
CA ALA A 587 3.66 16.29 24.58
C ALA A 587 3.68 17.71 25.13
N ASP A 588 2.92 18.63 24.53
CA ASP A 588 2.81 19.99 25.08
C ASP A 588 2.19 19.98 26.48
N SER A 589 1.16 19.18 26.70
CA SER A 589 0.56 18.99 28.03
C SER A 589 0.07 17.57 28.21
N GLY A 590 0.09 17.05 29.44
CA GLY A 590 -0.42 15.71 29.73
C GLY A 590 0.35 14.62 29.02
N ALA A 591 1.68 14.64 29.13
CA ALA A 591 2.54 13.70 28.40
C ALA A 591 2.34 12.26 28.88
N GLY A 592 2.18 12.01 30.18
CA GLY A 592 1.69 10.73 30.67
C GLY A 592 0.20 10.58 30.34
N ILE A 593 -0.63 11.38 31.00
CA ILE A 593 -2.10 11.33 30.86
C ILE A 593 -2.65 12.74 30.60
N TYR A 594 -3.43 12.88 29.53
CA TYR A 594 -4.17 14.10 29.22
C TYR A 594 -5.67 13.85 29.29
N ASN A 595 -6.38 14.60 30.14
CA ASN A 595 -7.84 14.56 30.30
C ASN A 595 -8.44 15.93 30.00
N ASN A 596 -9.41 16.00 29.09
CA ASN A 596 -10.13 17.23 28.78
C ASN A 596 -11.65 16.99 28.78
N GLY A 597 -12.35 17.52 29.79
CA GLY A 597 -13.80 17.38 29.95
C GLY A 597 -14.25 16.02 30.50
N VAL A 598 -13.34 15.21 31.03
CA VAL A 598 -13.60 13.79 31.39
C VAL A 598 -13.19 13.47 32.83
N SER A 599 -13.81 12.44 33.42
CA SER A 599 -13.62 12.08 34.84
C SER A 599 -13.37 10.59 35.09
N PRO A 600 -12.37 9.94 34.43
CA PRO A 600 -12.06 8.52 34.66
C PRO A 600 -11.52 8.20 36.06
N SER A 601 -11.51 6.92 36.40
CA SER A 601 -10.87 6.39 37.62
C SER A 601 -9.52 5.74 37.29
N PHE A 602 -8.48 6.17 37.99
CA PHE A 602 -7.12 5.66 37.90
C PHE A 602 -6.74 4.98 39.22
N ALA A 603 -6.31 3.72 39.17
CA ALA A 603 -5.96 2.95 40.35
C ALA A 603 -4.61 2.24 40.20
N ASN A 604 -3.83 2.12 41.28
CA ASN A 604 -2.60 1.32 41.29
C ASN A 604 -1.64 1.65 40.12
N LEU A 605 -1.49 2.94 39.79
CA LEU A 605 -0.67 3.38 38.66
C LEU A 605 0.69 3.90 39.09
N ILE A 606 1.68 3.77 38.21
CA ILE A 606 2.98 4.45 38.30
C ILE A 606 3.14 5.33 37.07
N ILE A 607 3.01 6.64 37.21
CA ILE A 607 3.18 7.63 36.13
C ILE A 607 4.57 8.22 36.27
N GLN A 608 5.49 7.87 35.36
CA GLN A 608 6.89 8.26 35.49
C GLN A 608 7.61 8.56 34.19
N ASN A 609 8.67 9.36 34.27
CA ASN A 609 9.57 9.66 33.14
C ASN A 609 8.82 10.19 31.90
N ASN A 610 7.80 11.02 32.12
CA ASN A 610 7.10 11.73 31.05
C ASN A 610 7.57 13.19 31.00
N THR A 611 7.65 13.74 29.79
CA THR A 611 8.19 15.09 29.54
C THR A 611 7.14 15.96 28.84
N SER A 612 6.93 17.19 29.31
CA SER A 612 6.09 18.17 28.61
C SER A 612 6.75 19.52 28.40
N SER A 613 6.37 20.21 27.32
CA SER A 613 6.84 21.58 27.04
C SER A 613 6.08 22.63 27.88
N PHE A 614 4.80 22.37 28.20
CA PHE A 614 3.95 23.35 28.87
C PHE A 614 3.49 22.91 30.27
N ALA A 615 2.70 21.83 30.42
CA ALA A 615 2.10 21.52 31.73
C ALA A 615 1.72 20.05 31.95
N GLY A 616 1.78 19.61 33.21
CA GLY A 616 1.24 18.32 33.65
C GLY A 616 1.94 17.15 32.95
N ALA A 617 3.26 17.09 33.03
CA ALA A 617 4.02 16.05 32.33
C ALA A 617 3.58 14.64 32.77
N GLY A 618 3.32 14.43 34.06
CA GLY A 618 2.66 13.20 34.53
C GLY A 618 1.18 13.17 34.15
N MET A 619 0.40 14.14 34.62
CA MET A 619 -1.04 14.23 34.33
C MET A 619 -1.50 15.67 34.12
N TYR A 620 -2.33 15.89 33.10
CA TYR A 620 -3.00 17.16 32.83
C TYR A 620 -4.51 16.96 32.82
N ASN A 621 -5.22 17.68 33.69
CA ASN A 621 -6.69 17.62 33.80
C ASN A 621 -7.29 19.00 33.53
N ASN A 622 -8.09 19.10 32.46
CA ASN A 622 -8.85 20.29 32.13
C ASN A 622 -10.36 20.01 32.21
N ASN A 623 -11.09 20.78 33.02
CA ASN A 623 -12.55 20.68 33.17
C ASN A 623 -13.07 19.25 33.45
N GLY A 624 -12.30 18.43 34.17
CA GLY A 624 -12.62 17.04 34.50
C GLY A 624 -12.25 16.70 35.93
N ALA A 625 -13.00 15.80 36.57
CA ALA A 625 -12.87 15.42 37.98
C ALA A 625 -12.46 13.94 38.16
N PRO A 626 -11.30 13.51 37.60
CA PRO A 626 -10.85 12.13 37.72
C PRO A 626 -10.59 11.75 39.18
N ARG A 627 -10.62 10.44 39.44
CA ARG A 627 -10.31 9.85 40.74
C ARG A 627 -9.00 9.09 40.66
N LEU A 628 -8.08 9.37 41.56
CA LEU A 628 -6.79 8.68 41.70
C LEU A 628 -6.76 7.93 43.01
N TYR A 629 -6.54 6.62 42.95
CA TYR A 629 -6.45 5.74 44.10
C TYR A 629 -5.15 4.94 44.06
N ASN A 630 -4.26 5.10 45.03
CA ASN A 630 -2.98 4.41 45.06
C ASN A 630 -2.14 4.64 43.78
N VAL A 631 -1.96 5.91 43.42
CA VAL A 631 -1.20 6.31 42.22
C VAL A 631 0.12 6.96 42.65
N SER A 632 1.22 6.60 41.97
CA SER A 632 2.53 7.24 42.11
C SER A 632 2.83 8.09 40.89
N ILE A 633 3.08 9.40 41.05
CA ILE A 633 3.45 10.31 39.95
C ILE A 633 4.87 10.82 40.22
N ILE A 634 5.88 10.22 39.59
CA ILE A 634 7.29 10.46 39.96
C ILE A 634 8.15 10.74 38.74
N ASN A 635 9.23 11.52 38.88
CA ASN A 635 10.21 11.75 37.80
C ASN A 635 9.60 12.26 36.48
N ASN A 636 8.55 13.09 36.55
CA ASN A 636 7.96 13.73 35.37
C ASN A 636 8.45 15.18 35.26
N PHE A 637 8.83 15.61 34.06
CA PHE A 637 9.46 16.91 33.81
C PHE A 637 8.59 17.79 32.91
N SER A 638 8.28 19.01 33.36
CA SER A 638 7.64 20.03 32.52
C SER A 638 8.51 21.28 32.48
N GLN A 639 8.65 21.92 31.33
CA GLN A 639 9.49 23.11 31.19
C GLN A 639 8.85 24.36 31.80
N THR A 640 7.52 24.49 31.71
CA THR A 640 6.84 25.75 32.03
C THR A 640 6.05 25.68 33.34
N LEU A 641 5.16 24.69 33.48
CA LEU A 641 4.26 24.55 34.63
C LEU A 641 4.54 23.23 35.38
N ALA A 642 3.55 22.70 36.08
CA ALA A 642 3.73 21.56 36.99
C ALA A 642 4.22 20.29 36.26
N GLY A 643 5.33 19.71 36.72
CA GLY A 643 5.88 18.45 36.20
C GLY A 643 5.01 17.24 36.53
N ALA A 644 4.56 17.10 37.78
CA ALA A 644 3.76 15.96 38.21
C ALA A 644 2.31 16.04 37.70
N MET A 645 1.55 17.05 38.13
CA MET A 645 0.13 17.17 37.79
C MET A 645 -0.29 18.63 37.61
N TYR A 646 -1.04 18.92 36.54
CA TYR A 646 -1.72 20.18 36.33
C TYR A 646 -3.24 19.94 36.35
N ASN A 647 -3.95 20.67 37.22
CA ASN A 647 -5.41 20.63 37.31
C ASN A 647 -5.98 22.03 37.08
N SER A 648 -7.00 22.14 36.22
CA SER A 648 -7.75 23.39 36.06
C SER A 648 -8.93 23.49 37.05
N THR A 649 -10.12 23.84 36.58
CA THR A 649 -11.26 24.33 37.37
C THR A 649 -12.02 23.25 38.16
N ALA A 650 -11.79 21.96 37.90
CA ALA A 650 -12.54 20.86 38.49
C ALA A 650 -11.72 20.10 39.56
N PRO A 651 -12.34 19.66 40.67
CA PRO A 651 -11.64 18.99 41.76
C PRO A 651 -11.23 17.56 41.37
N VAL A 652 -9.96 17.21 41.63
CA VAL A 652 -9.44 15.84 41.51
C VAL A 652 -9.49 15.17 42.88
N GLU A 653 -10.02 13.95 42.95
CA GLU A 653 -10.04 13.15 44.17
C GLU A 653 -8.77 12.29 44.22
N ILE A 654 -7.92 12.47 45.24
CA ILE A 654 -6.64 11.76 45.37
C ILE A 654 -6.62 11.03 46.71
N VAL A 655 -6.44 9.71 46.68
CA VAL A 655 -6.50 8.84 47.85
C VAL A 655 -5.32 7.86 47.83
N GLN A 656 -4.56 7.79 48.93
CA GLN A 656 -3.43 6.85 49.11
C GLN A 656 -2.32 6.96 48.03
N SER A 657 -2.07 8.16 47.50
CA SER A 657 -1.15 8.38 46.38
C SER A 657 0.17 9.05 46.79
N LEU A 658 1.23 8.82 46.01
CA LEU A 658 2.51 9.51 46.06
C LEU A 658 2.63 10.45 44.85
N ILE A 659 2.97 11.72 45.06
CA ILE A 659 3.11 12.72 43.99
C ILE A 659 4.43 13.46 44.17
#